data_AF-A0A2R6HNB9-F1
#
_entry.id   AF-A0A2R6HNB9-F1
#
_cell.length_a   1.000
_cell.length_b   1.000
_cell.length_c   1.000
_cell.angle_alpha   90.00
_cell.angle_beta   90.00
_cell.angle_gamma   90.00
#
_symmetry.space_group_name_H-M   'P 1'
#
loop_
_entity.id
_entity.type
_entity.pdbx_description
1 polymer ?
#
loop_
_entity_poly.entity_id
_entity_poly.type
_entity_poly.pdbx_seq_one_letter_code
_entity_poly.pdbx_strand_id
1 'polypeptide(L)'
;MDSSDRSEEEDEVDPDSRGPASFDPRPWFRTHAATAVGLVVAVALLGLVLRLLFLGDRIAHWDEGRVGYWIIYYAETGSFAYRRIIHGPFIQHVNSWLFPIIDANDFTMRLPVALISATLPLSALLFRKHLRTAEMVALALFLAVNPVILYYSRFMRSDLLVATFMFLALGTLVRFYDTRRWRYVYAASALMACGFASKENAILYVLTWLGAAGLLADQALYRPRNFASGYQLLAEKTNRTTERLDGDEIAANGEGSGVDDNSRSLADHASLTVLNLAGASILFLALSLFLYAPRSGGMAGLRYPPSTAADQVMFWQGVTDPTLFPTLVEQTWTHVSEEFGTWFSQAGEAGDDTILDTFVEFTGRFLRVMRDKAAVLSILALLGFVYERYGRSTSRNLVVFSFYGGFVSVLGYPLGTDIFGAWIVVHALVPLAIPAAVGLGTLFYWGREAFAVEDEVGTIAAGLLLLVLTGQMAMVATGSVYQNSQSDDNTLVQYAQPSDDPRAELNAIRRAASNDSRPGPDVTLFYGPEGNAYQDGEALVEKDPAEWNTSFYNYRPLCSRWFNTLPLPWYFASSDANVTCARDPAEFTKQVGTNPPAVVVTVEGDSRVPRSALETEYTRETYSMRTSGTRMVFWVHESVDIDR
;
A
#
# COMPACT_ATOMS: atom_id res chain seq x y z
N MET A 1 -60.69 79.26 -19.27
CA MET A 1 -60.68 78.28 -20.37
C MET A 1 -59.27 78.28 -20.92
N ASP A 2 -58.61 77.12 -20.78
CA ASP A 2 -57.38 76.61 -21.43
C ASP A 2 -56.18 77.56 -21.64
N SER A 3 -55.03 77.36 -21.00
CA SER A 3 -54.03 76.25 -21.06
C SER A 3 -52.97 76.44 -22.16
N SER A 4 -51.73 76.66 -21.72
CA SER A 4 -50.52 75.91 -22.07
C SER A 4 -49.30 76.69 -21.59
N ASP A 5 -48.77 76.25 -20.44
CA ASP A 5 -47.47 76.64 -19.91
C ASP A 5 -46.53 75.44 -20.10
N ARG A 6 -45.31 75.70 -20.57
CA ARG A 6 -44.28 74.68 -20.82
C ARG A 6 -43.04 75.17 -20.07
N SER A 7 -42.90 74.73 -18.82
CA SER A 7 -41.71 74.95 -18.00
C SER A 7 -40.86 73.68 -17.97
N GLU A 8 -39.56 73.91 -18.01
CA GLU A 8 -38.46 72.94 -17.97
C GLU A 8 -38.40 72.29 -16.58
N GLU A 9 -38.32 70.96 -16.53
CA GLU A 9 -38.01 70.19 -15.32
C GLU A 9 -36.48 70.05 -15.20
N GLU A 10 -35.92 70.65 -14.14
CA GLU A 10 -34.58 70.34 -13.64
C GLU A 10 -34.63 68.99 -12.90
N ASP A 11 -33.91 67.98 -13.41
CA ASP A 11 -33.74 66.68 -12.76
C ASP A 11 -32.93 66.82 -11.45
N GLU A 12 -33.62 66.68 -10.32
CA GLU A 12 -33.04 66.55 -8.98
C GLU A 12 -32.49 65.12 -8.82
N VAL A 13 -31.16 64.98 -8.76
CA VAL A 13 -30.47 63.68 -8.61
C VAL A 13 -30.63 63.18 -7.17
N ASP A 14 -31.44 62.13 -7.00
CA ASP A 14 -31.58 61.33 -5.78
C ASP A 14 -30.24 60.64 -5.41
N PRO A 15 -29.66 60.84 -4.20
CA PRO A 15 -28.40 60.23 -3.82
C PRO A 15 -28.48 58.72 -3.48
N ASP A 16 -29.67 58.11 -3.45
CA ASP A 16 -29.86 56.76 -2.89
C ASP A 16 -29.94 55.60 -3.92
N SER A 17 -29.61 55.83 -5.19
CA SER A 17 -29.71 54.79 -6.23
C SER A 17 -28.46 53.89 -6.42
N ARG A 18 -27.56 53.78 -5.43
CA ARG A 18 -26.48 52.77 -5.47
C ARG A 18 -26.94 51.47 -4.82
N GLY A 19 -27.63 50.63 -5.60
CA GLY A 19 -27.86 49.23 -5.24
C GLY A 19 -26.54 48.52 -4.89
N PRO A 20 -26.56 47.52 -3.99
CA PRO A 20 -25.34 46.83 -3.58
C PRO A 20 -24.66 46.23 -4.80
N ALA A 21 -23.39 46.58 -5.02
CA ALA A 21 -22.58 45.98 -6.08
C ALA A 21 -22.69 44.45 -5.97
N SER A 22 -23.26 43.83 -6.99
CA SER A 22 -23.39 42.38 -7.06
C SER A 22 -21.98 41.79 -7.13
N PHE A 23 -21.46 41.33 -5.99
CA PHE A 23 -20.23 40.55 -5.92
C PHE A 23 -20.46 39.26 -6.72
N ASP A 24 -19.96 39.19 -7.95
CA ASP A 24 -19.94 37.92 -8.70
C ASP A 24 -18.88 37.01 -8.05
N PRO A 25 -19.26 35.93 -7.35
CA PRO A 25 -18.30 35.10 -6.63
C PRO A 25 -17.46 34.21 -7.57
N ARG A 26 -17.87 34.09 -8.85
CA ARG A 26 -17.36 33.11 -9.80
C ARG A 26 -15.86 33.27 -10.13
N PRO A 27 -15.28 34.48 -10.28
CA PRO A 27 -13.84 34.65 -10.52
C PRO A 27 -13.03 34.25 -9.28
N TRP A 28 -13.47 34.69 -8.09
CA TRP A 28 -12.79 34.43 -6.82
C TRP A 28 -12.71 32.94 -6.48
N PHE A 29 -13.82 32.20 -6.63
CA PHE A 29 -13.84 30.76 -6.40
C PHE A 29 -13.01 29.96 -7.42
N ARG A 30 -12.94 30.40 -8.68
CA ARG A 30 -12.11 29.76 -9.72
C ARG A 30 -10.63 29.90 -9.40
N THR A 31 -10.17 31.09 -8.99
CA THR A 31 -8.77 31.32 -8.65
C THR A 31 -8.35 30.51 -7.43
N HIS A 32 -9.15 30.51 -6.35
CA HIS A 32 -8.84 29.76 -5.12
C HIS A 32 -8.87 28.24 -5.33
N ALA A 33 -9.81 27.72 -6.12
CA ALA A 33 -9.86 26.30 -6.47
C ALA A 33 -8.66 25.89 -7.34
N ALA A 34 -8.25 26.74 -8.30
CA ALA A 34 -7.06 26.52 -9.11
C ALA A 34 -5.78 26.52 -8.25
N THR A 35 -5.67 27.44 -7.27
CA THR A 35 -4.56 27.47 -6.32
C THR A 35 -4.53 26.24 -5.43
N ALA A 36 -5.68 25.79 -4.90
CA ALA A 36 -5.76 24.59 -4.05
C ALA A 36 -5.34 23.31 -4.80
N VAL A 37 -5.82 23.14 -6.04
CA VAL A 37 -5.43 22.02 -6.90
C VAL A 37 -3.95 22.08 -7.21
N GLY A 38 -3.43 23.26 -7.57
CA GLY A 38 -2.01 23.47 -7.84
C GLY A 38 -1.12 23.09 -6.65
N LEU A 39 -1.51 23.48 -5.43
CA LEU A 39 -0.80 23.12 -4.20
C LEU A 39 -0.81 21.61 -3.93
N VAL A 40 -1.96 20.94 -4.08
CA VAL A 40 -2.05 19.48 -3.89
C VAL A 40 -1.19 18.74 -4.92
N VAL A 41 -1.19 19.20 -6.19
CA VAL A 41 -0.33 18.63 -7.23
C VAL A 41 1.15 18.85 -6.90
N ALA A 42 1.54 20.04 -6.46
CA ALA A 42 2.91 20.32 -6.05
C ALA A 42 3.35 19.42 -4.89
N VAL A 43 2.48 19.19 -3.90
CA VAL A 43 2.75 18.27 -2.79
C VAL A 43 2.86 16.81 -3.26
N ALA A 44 2.02 16.39 -4.22
CA ALA A 44 2.12 15.06 -4.81
C ALA A 44 3.44 14.87 -5.58
N LEU A 45 3.88 15.88 -6.33
CA LEU A 45 5.17 15.87 -7.03
C LEU A 45 6.35 15.84 -6.05
N LEU A 46 6.30 16.61 -4.97
CA LEU A 46 7.28 16.51 -3.88
C LEU A 46 7.29 15.09 -3.29
N GLY A 47 6.11 14.54 -3.01
CA GLY A 47 5.95 13.16 -2.52
C GLY A 47 6.53 12.12 -3.47
N LEU A 48 6.39 12.30 -4.78
CA LEU A 48 6.99 11.46 -5.81
C LEU A 48 8.52 11.54 -5.77
N VAL A 49 9.08 12.75 -5.74
CA VAL A 49 10.54 12.94 -5.67
C VAL A 49 11.11 12.26 -4.43
N LEU A 50 10.52 12.48 -3.25
CA LEU A 50 10.95 11.86 -2.00
C LEU A 50 10.88 10.32 -2.02
N ARG A 51 9.95 9.75 -2.79
CA ARG A 51 9.82 8.30 -2.98
C ARG A 51 10.90 7.72 -3.90
N LEU A 52 11.36 8.49 -4.88
CA LEU A 52 12.35 8.03 -5.87
C LEU A 52 13.79 8.26 -5.44
N LEU A 53 14.04 9.28 -4.61
CA LEU A 53 15.38 9.55 -4.06
C LEU A 53 15.91 8.34 -3.30
N PHE A 54 17.08 7.83 -3.70
CA PHE A 54 17.77 6.72 -3.03
C PHE A 54 16.91 5.44 -2.90
N LEU A 55 16.03 5.19 -3.87
CA LEU A 55 15.08 4.07 -3.81
C LEU A 55 15.79 2.70 -3.89
N GLY A 56 16.93 2.62 -4.58
CA GLY A 56 17.73 1.41 -4.73
C GLY A 56 18.78 1.17 -3.65
N ASP A 57 19.08 2.16 -2.81
CA ASP A 57 20.25 2.14 -1.92
C ASP A 57 20.16 1.06 -0.84
N ARG A 58 18.95 0.81 -0.32
CA ARG A 58 18.72 -0.22 0.69
C ARG A 58 18.81 -1.62 0.10
N ILE A 59 19.49 -2.51 0.81
CA ILE A 59 19.50 -3.93 0.47
C ILE A 59 18.08 -4.47 0.63
N ALA A 60 17.66 -5.31 -0.33
CA ALA A 60 16.38 -5.99 -0.29
C ALA A 60 16.14 -6.66 1.09
N HIS A 61 15.01 -6.36 1.70
CA HIS A 61 14.53 -7.13 2.85
C HIS A 61 14.20 -8.56 2.41
N TRP A 62 14.20 -9.53 3.32
CA TRP A 62 13.94 -10.93 2.98
C TRP A 62 12.60 -11.14 2.26
N ASP A 63 11.55 -10.44 2.70
CA ASP A 63 10.25 -10.44 2.03
C ASP A 63 10.31 -9.85 0.60
N GLU A 64 11.05 -8.76 0.38
CA GLU A 64 11.26 -8.18 -0.95
C GLU A 64 12.03 -9.18 -1.83
N GLY A 65 13.11 -9.77 -1.33
CA GLY A 65 13.92 -10.74 -2.05
C GLY A 65 13.13 -12.01 -2.40
N ARG A 66 12.31 -12.51 -1.45
CA ARG A 66 11.45 -13.67 -1.69
C ARG A 66 10.42 -13.41 -2.78
N VAL A 67 9.75 -12.26 -2.74
CA VAL A 67 8.78 -11.87 -3.77
C VAL A 67 9.49 -11.64 -5.10
N GLY A 68 10.61 -10.92 -5.11
CA GLY A 68 11.42 -10.63 -6.30
C GLY A 68 11.89 -11.89 -7.02
N TYR A 69 12.39 -12.89 -6.29
CA TYR A 69 12.78 -14.18 -6.85
C TYR A 69 11.65 -14.84 -7.63
N TRP A 70 10.45 -14.93 -7.04
CA TRP A 70 9.31 -15.57 -7.71
C TRP A 70 8.80 -14.76 -8.91
N ILE A 71 9.02 -13.44 -8.94
CA ILE A 71 8.69 -12.60 -10.07
C ILE A 71 9.64 -12.85 -11.23
N ILE A 72 10.94 -12.97 -10.97
CA ILE A 72 11.92 -13.37 -11.99
C ILE A 72 11.58 -14.77 -12.52
N TYR A 73 11.32 -15.72 -11.63
CA TYR A 73 10.90 -17.07 -12.02
C TYR A 73 9.65 -17.06 -12.91
N TYR A 74 8.67 -16.20 -12.59
CA TYR A 74 7.48 -16.02 -13.43
C TYR A 74 7.83 -15.41 -14.79
N ALA A 75 8.69 -14.38 -14.83
CA ALA A 75 9.12 -13.76 -16.08
C ALA A 75 9.88 -14.75 -16.99
N GLU A 76 10.72 -15.62 -16.42
CA GLU A 76 11.48 -16.64 -17.14
C GLU A 76 10.62 -17.79 -17.66
N THR A 77 9.70 -18.31 -16.83
CA THR A 77 9.00 -19.57 -17.10
C THR A 77 7.56 -19.37 -17.58
N GLY A 78 7.01 -18.17 -17.42
CA GLY A 78 5.58 -17.87 -17.58
C GLY A 78 4.67 -18.56 -16.55
N SER A 79 5.22 -19.34 -15.61
CA SER A 79 4.43 -20.09 -14.63
C SER A 79 4.07 -19.22 -13.44
N PHE A 80 2.78 -19.09 -13.19
CA PHE A 80 2.25 -18.30 -12.07
C PHE A 80 1.02 -18.98 -11.48
N ALA A 81 0.95 -18.96 -10.16
CA ALA A 81 -0.24 -19.25 -9.39
C ALA A 81 -0.24 -18.37 -8.14
N TYR A 82 -1.42 -17.89 -7.75
CA TYR A 82 -1.58 -17.09 -6.55
C TYR A 82 -1.20 -17.90 -5.30
N ARG A 83 -0.41 -17.31 -4.41
CA ARG A 83 0.05 -17.91 -3.16
C ARG A 83 0.10 -16.83 -2.08
N ARG A 84 -0.69 -16.97 -1.01
CA ARG A 84 -0.77 -15.96 0.06
C ARG A 84 0.57 -15.66 0.72
N ILE A 85 1.48 -16.65 0.73
CA ILE A 85 2.80 -16.55 1.37
C ILE A 85 3.70 -15.46 0.74
N ILE A 86 3.39 -15.03 -0.48
CA ILE A 86 4.05 -13.92 -1.19
C ILE A 86 3.08 -12.76 -1.49
N HIS A 87 1.99 -12.67 -0.71
CA HIS A 87 0.92 -11.66 -0.81
C HIS A 87 0.13 -11.72 -2.13
N GLY A 88 -0.73 -10.72 -2.35
CA GLY A 88 -1.58 -10.63 -3.53
C GLY A 88 -0.78 -10.46 -4.85
N PRO A 89 -1.36 -10.87 -5.99
CA PRO A 89 -0.69 -11.04 -7.28
C PRO A 89 -0.37 -9.75 -8.08
N PHE A 90 -0.77 -8.57 -7.60
CA PHE A 90 -0.66 -7.32 -8.36
C PHE A 90 0.80 -6.99 -8.72
N ILE A 91 1.70 -6.99 -7.73
CA ILE A 91 3.09 -6.60 -7.97
C ILE A 91 3.82 -7.64 -8.83
N GLN A 92 3.40 -8.90 -8.77
CA GLN A 92 3.98 -9.98 -9.54
C GLN A 92 3.70 -9.81 -11.02
N HIS A 93 2.46 -9.45 -11.39
CA HIS A 93 2.14 -9.12 -12.77
C HIS A 93 2.84 -7.85 -13.24
N VAL A 94 2.88 -6.78 -12.42
CA VAL A 94 3.50 -5.52 -12.85
C VAL A 94 5.01 -5.69 -13.05
N ASN A 95 5.71 -6.29 -12.08
CA ASN A 95 7.16 -6.41 -12.14
C ASN A 95 7.63 -7.49 -13.12
N SER A 96 6.84 -8.53 -13.41
CA SER A 96 7.21 -9.52 -14.44
C SER A 96 7.33 -8.89 -15.83
N TRP A 97 6.58 -7.82 -16.10
CA TRP A 97 6.73 -7.01 -17.32
C TRP A 97 7.83 -5.96 -17.20
N LEU A 98 8.06 -5.41 -16.00
CA LEU A 98 9.04 -4.35 -15.78
C LEU A 98 10.48 -4.84 -15.85
N PHE A 99 10.79 -5.99 -15.23
CA PHE A 99 12.16 -6.51 -15.12
C PHE A 99 12.83 -6.75 -16.47
N PRO A 100 12.18 -7.34 -17.48
CA PRO A 100 12.80 -7.51 -18.80
C PRO A 100 13.03 -6.20 -19.58
N ILE A 101 12.42 -5.07 -19.17
CA ILE A 101 12.48 -3.79 -19.89
C ILE A 101 13.57 -2.85 -19.32
N ILE A 102 13.72 -2.81 -18.00
CA ILE A 102 14.60 -1.84 -17.27
C ILE A 102 15.64 -2.57 -16.39
N ASP A 103 15.74 -3.89 -16.53
CA ASP A 103 16.52 -4.80 -15.68
C ASP A 103 16.03 -4.94 -14.24
N ALA A 104 16.26 -6.12 -13.66
CA ALA A 104 15.91 -6.45 -12.28
C ALA A 104 16.98 -5.92 -11.30
N ASN A 105 16.60 -4.97 -10.44
CA ASN A 105 17.44 -4.47 -9.35
C ASN A 105 16.58 -3.87 -8.23
N ASP A 106 17.21 -3.47 -7.13
CA ASP A 106 16.54 -2.93 -5.94
C ASP A 106 15.73 -1.66 -6.21
N PHE A 107 16.18 -0.83 -7.16
CA PHE A 107 15.42 0.35 -7.57
C PHE A 107 14.16 -0.07 -8.36
N THR A 108 14.31 -0.91 -9.37
CA THR A 108 13.21 -1.30 -10.27
C THR A 108 12.16 -2.16 -9.57
N MET A 109 12.55 -3.02 -8.62
CA MET A 109 11.58 -3.81 -7.84
C MET A 109 10.61 -2.93 -7.05
N ARG A 110 11.09 -1.80 -6.49
CA ARG A 110 10.33 -0.90 -5.62
C ARG A 110 9.58 0.17 -6.41
N LEU A 111 9.94 0.36 -7.69
CA LEU A 111 9.45 1.46 -8.52
C LEU A 111 7.92 1.50 -8.61
N PRO A 112 7.17 0.39 -8.84
CA PRO A 112 5.70 0.49 -8.92
C PRO A 112 5.05 0.90 -7.61
N VAL A 113 5.57 0.43 -6.46
CA VAL A 113 5.06 0.84 -5.14
C VAL A 113 5.28 2.33 -4.94
N ALA A 114 6.47 2.85 -5.28
CA ALA A 114 6.78 4.26 -5.20
C ALA A 114 5.87 5.12 -6.11
N LEU A 115 5.69 4.72 -7.37
CA LEU A 115 4.87 5.46 -8.34
C LEU A 115 3.38 5.46 -7.99
N ILE A 116 2.83 4.28 -7.65
CA ILE A 116 1.41 4.16 -7.31
C ILE A 116 1.11 4.92 -6.02
N SER A 117 1.91 4.71 -4.98
CA SER A 117 1.70 5.40 -3.70
C SER A 117 1.97 6.92 -3.76
N ALA A 118 2.75 7.41 -4.73
CA ALA A 118 2.89 8.84 -4.99
C ALA A 118 1.57 9.50 -5.46
N THR A 119 0.58 8.71 -5.89
CA THR A 119 -0.77 9.22 -6.20
C THR A 119 -1.63 9.41 -4.95
N LEU A 120 -1.25 8.83 -3.81
CA LEU A 120 -2.02 8.89 -2.57
C LEU A 120 -2.32 10.34 -2.11
N PRO A 121 -1.40 11.31 -2.16
CA PRO A 121 -1.71 12.72 -1.85
C PRO A 121 -2.79 13.34 -2.75
N LEU A 122 -2.90 12.91 -4.02
CA LEU A 122 -3.92 13.41 -4.96
C LEU A 122 -5.34 13.02 -4.54
N SER A 123 -5.49 11.97 -3.72
CA SER A 123 -6.79 11.58 -3.14
C SER A 123 -7.48 12.72 -2.38
N ALA A 124 -6.73 13.70 -1.86
CA ALA A 124 -7.28 14.89 -1.21
C ALA A 124 -8.29 15.63 -2.10
N LEU A 125 -8.09 15.64 -3.42
CA LEU A 125 -8.99 16.26 -4.39
C LEU A 125 -10.34 15.54 -4.50
N LEU A 126 -10.40 14.25 -4.15
CA LEU A 126 -11.65 13.48 -4.13
C LEU A 126 -12.56 13.92 -2.97
N PHE A 127 -11.99 14.53 -1.92
CA PHE A 127 -12.72 14.98 -0.74
C PHE A 127 -13.03 16.49 -0.72
N ARG A 128 -12.81 17.19 -1.84
CA ARG A 128 -12.90 18.67 -1.94
C ARG A 128 -14.26 19.31 -1.62
N LYS A 129 -15.36 18.54 -1.60
CA LYS A 129 -16.67 19.04 -1.16
C LYS A 129 -16.85 18.97 0.37
N HIS A 130 -16.01 18.21 1.04
CA HIS A 130 -16.11 17.89 2.47
C HIS A 130 -14.99 18.53 3.29
N LEU A 131 -13.88 18.92 2.64
CA LEU A 131 -12.72 19.56 3.24
C LEU A 131 -12.54 21.00 2.73
N ARG A 132 -12.10 21.88 3.63
CA ARG A 132 -11.65 23.24 3.29
C ARG A 132 -10.30 23.19 2.57
N THR A 133 -9.92 24.27 1.90
CA THR A 133 -8.64 24.36 1.17
C THR A 133 -7.42 24.02 2.03
N ALA A 134 -7.31 24.60 3.23
CA ALA A 134 -6.20 24.30 4.14
C ALA A 134 -6.19 22.83 4.58
N GLU A 135 -7.37 22.26 4.85
CA GLU A 135 -7.52 20.84 5.21
C GLU A 135 -7.16 19.92 4.04
N MET A 136 -7.51 20.26 2.78
CA MET A 136 -7.10 19.47 1.62
C MET A 136 -5.59 19.44 1.44
N VAL A 137 -4.92 20.59 1.55
CA VAL A 137 -3.46 20.68 1.43
C VAL A 137 -2.80 19.95 2.61
N ALA A 138 -3.32 20.09 3.83
CA ALA A 138 -2.85 19.35 5.00
C ALA A 138 -2.97 17.83 4.82
N LEU A 139 -4.09 17.34 4.27
CA LEU A 139 -4.28 15.92 3.96
C LEU A 139 -3.24 15.44 2.95
N ALA A 140 -3.03 16.19 1.87
CA ALA A 140 -2.02 15.87 0.87
C ALA A 140 -0.62 15.82 1.50
N LEU A 141 -0.28 16.76 2.39
CA LEU A 141 1.00 16.79 3.10
C LEU A 141 1.18 15.56 3.99
N PHE A 142 0.20 15.21 4.83
CA PHE A 142 0.29 14.02 5.68
C PHE A 142 0.50 12.75 4.84
N LEU A 143 -0.21 12.60 3.73
CA LEU A 143 -0.06 11.44 2.85
C LEU A 143 1.27 11.45 2.05
N ALA A 144 1.85 12.63 1.81
CA ALA A 144 3.09 12.77 1.06
C ALA A 144 4.33 12.51 1.91
N VAL A 145 4.38 13.09 3.12
CA VAL A 145 5.62 13.21 3.92
C VAL A 145 5.56 12.58 5.31
N ASN A 146 4.44 11.96 5.72
CA ASN A 146 4.43 11.21 6.99
C ASN A 146 5.54 10.14 6.97
N PRO A 147 6.41 10.05 7.99
CA PRO A 147 7.57 9.16 7.98
C PRO A 147 7.23 7.68 7.73
N VAL A 148 6.14 7.18 8.31
CA VAL A 148 5.72 5.78 8.16
C VAL A 148 5.24 5.52 6.73
N ILE A 149 4.37 6.40 6.21
CA ILE A 149 3.86 6.30 4.84
C ILE A 149 5.01 6.41 3.82
N LEU A 150 5.93 7.35 4.03
CA LEU A 150 7.07 7.57 3.14
C LEU A 150 8.06 6.40 3.17
N TYR A 151 8.35 5.83 4.35
CA TYR A 151 9.23 4.66 4.46
C TYR A 151 8.68 3.46 3.68
N TYR A 152 7.41 3.10 3.90
CA TYR A 152 6.81 1.92 3.26
C TYR A 152 6.37 2.16 1.81
N SER A 153 6.39 3.41 1.33
CA SER A 153 6.26 3.68 -0.11
C SER A 153 7.50 3.32 -0.92
N ARG A 154 8.61 3.05 -0.25
CA ARG A 154 9.92 2.74 -0.82
C ARG A 154 10.33 1.31 -0.54
N PHE A 155 9.34 0.43 -0.40
CA PHE A 155 9.51 -0.94 0.03
C PHE A 155 8.57 -1.81 -0.81
N MET A 156 9.09 -2.85 -1.48
CA MET A 156 8.31 -3.74 -2.35
C MET A 156 7.46 -4.71 -1.51
N ARG A 157 6.53 -4.12 -0.74
CA ARG A 157 5.53 -4.82 0.04
C ARG A 157 4.17 -4.19 -0.25
N SER A 158 3.13 -5.03 -0.22
CA SER A 158 1.82 -4.65 -0.71
C SER A 158 0.99 -3.75 0.21
N ASP A 159 1.37 -3.54 1.48
CA ASP A 159 0.53 -2.83 2.46
C ASP A 159 0.20 -1.39 2.03
N LEU A 160 1.17 -0.65 1.47
CA LEU A 160 0.92 0.71 0.99
C LEU A 160 0.19 0.74 -0.37
N LEU A 161 0.36 -0.28 -1.21
CA LEU A 161 -0.45 -0.43 -2.42
C LEU A 161 -1.92 -0.60 -2.05
N VAL A 162 -2.23 -1.50 -1.10
CA VAL A 162 -3.59 -1.68 -0.58
C VAL A 162 -4.12 -0.36 -0.02
N ALA A 163 -3.36 0.31 0.84
CA ALA A 163 -3.79 1.58 1.42
C ALA A 163 -4.09 2.63 0.36
N THR A 164 -3.27 2.70 -0.69
CA THR A 164 -3.45 3.64 -1.80
C THR A 164 -4.69 3.33 -2.61
N PHE A 165 -4.83 2.09 -3.09
CA PHE A 165 -5.97 1.67 -3.90
C PHE A 165 -7.29 1.78 -3.13
N MET A 166 -7.33 1.30 -1.88
CA MET A 166 -8.54 1.34 -1.07
C MET A 166 -8.91 2.77 -0.68
N PHE A 167 -7.96 3.63 -0.34
CA PHE A 167 -8.26 5.02 0.00
C PHE A 167 -8.72 5.85 -1.21
N LEU A 168 -8.14 5.62 -2.39
CA LEU A 168 -8.65 6.19 -3.64
C LEU A 168 -10.05 5.66 -3.97
N ALA A 169 -10.32 4.37 -3.75
CA ALA A 169 -11.65 3.79 -3.94
C ALA A 169 -12.69 4.42 -2.99
N LEU A 170 -12.35 4.64 -1.72
CA LEU A 170 -13.19 5.40 -0.81
C LEU A 170 -13.46 6.81 -1.35
N GLY A 171 -12.41 7.49 -1.81
CA GLY A 171 -12.53 8.81 -2.41
C GLY A 171 -13.46 8.83 -3.63
N THR A 172 -13.37 7.85 -4.54
CA THR A 172 -14.28 7.76 -5.69
C THR A 172 -15.71 7.43 -5.25
N LEU A 173 -15.92 6.58 -4.26
CA LEU A 173 -17.25 6.34 -3.68
C LEU A 173 -17.85 7.63 -3.07
N VAL A 174 -17.05 8.44 -2.39
CA VAL A 174 -17.46 9.78 -1.92
C VAL A 174 -17.80 10.70 -3.10
N ARG A 175 -17.02 10.66 -4.19
CA ARG A 175 -17.37 11.39 -5.43
C ARG A 175 -18.66 10.90 -6.08
N PHE A 176 -18.96 9.61 -6.02
CA PHE A 176 -20.24 9.06 -6.44
C PHE A 176 -21.37 9.61 -5.57
N TYR A 177 -21.23 9.57 -4.25
CA TYR A 177 -22.19 10.18 -3.33
C TYR A 177 -22.48 11.65 -3.66
N ASP A 178 -21.42 12.42 -3.97
CA ASP A 178 -21.46 13.86 -4.27
C ASP A 178 -22.06 14.25 -5.62
N THR A 179 -22.00 13.35 -6.61
CA THR A 179 -22.27 13.69 -8.03
C THR A 179 -23.24 12.77 -8.73
N ARG A 180 -23.51 11.59 -8.14
CA ARG A 180 -24.32 10.51 -8.70
C ARG A 180 -23.86 10.01 -10.07
N ARG A 181 -22.58 10.22 -10.41
CA ARG A 181 -21.99 9.75 -11.67
C ARG A 181 -21.40 8.36 -11.53
N TRP A 182 -21.98 7.39 -12.22
CA TRP A 182 -21.60 5.96 -12.16
C TRP A 182 -20.14 5.66 -12.50
N ARG A 183 -19.46 6.49 -13.32
CA ARG A 183 -18.02 6.35 -13.59
C ARG A 183 -17.15 6.21 -12.33
N TYR A 184 -17.59 6.80 -11.21
CA TYR A 184 -16.89 6.71 -9.95
C TYR A 184 -17.07 5.35 -9.26
N VAL A 185 -18.20 4.68 -9.46
CA VAL A 185 -18.44 3.31 -9.00
C VAL A 185 -17.58 2.34 -9.79
N TYR A 186 -17.52 2.46 -11.12
CA TYR A 186 -16.58 1.67 -11.93
C TYR A 186 -15.12 1.88 -11.53
N ALA A 187 -14.73 3.13 -11.26
CA ALA A 187 -13.39 3.43 -10.74
C ALA A 187 -13.15 2.79 -9.36
N ALA A 188 -14.14 2.84 -8.45
CA ALA A 188 -14.05 2.17 -7.16
C ALA A 188 -13.89 0.65 -7.32
N SER A 189 -14.68 0.02 -8.19
CA SER A 189 -14.56 -1.42 -8.50
C SER A 189 -13.17 -1.79 -9.01
N ALA A 190 -12.62 -1.05 -9.96
CA ALA A 190 -11.28 -1.31 -10.48
C ALA A 190 -10.19 -1.13 -9.42
N LEU A 191 -10.27 -0.05 -8.62
CA LEU A 191 -9.34 0.22 -7.53
C LEU A 191 -9.43 -0.85 -6.43
N MET A 192 -10.64 -1.28 -6.06
CA MET A 192 -10.82 -2.36 -5.09
C MET A 192 -10.24 -3.67 -5.61
N ALA A 193 -10.46 -4.03 -6.89
CA ALA A 193 -9.84 -5.22 -7.48
C ALA A 193 -8.30 -5.17 -7.38
N CYS A 194 -7.69 -4.01 -7.66
CA CYS A 194 -6.25 -3.80 -7.48
C CYS A 194 -5.82 -3.85 -6.00
N GLY A 195 -6.64 -3.34 -5.08
CA GLY A 195 -6.41 -3.40 -3.65
C GLY A 195 -6.39 -4.84 -3.13
N PHE A 196 -7.43 -5.62 -3.45
CA PHE A 196 -7.49 -7.06 -3.15
C PHE A 196 -6.35 -7.82 -3.81
N ALA A 197 -6.02 -7.50 -5.06
CA ALA A 197 -4.89 -8.11 -5.74
C ALA A 197 -3.53 -7.66 -5.17
N SER A 198 -3.46 -6.60 -4.38
CA SER A 198 -2.21 -6.23 -3.71
C SER A 198 -2.00 -7.10 -2.48
N LYS A 199 -3.03 -7.27 -1.65
CA LYS A 199 -2.98 -8.10 -0.44
C LYS A 199 -4.37 -8.44 0.07
N GLU A 200 -4.45 -9.57 0.76
CA GLU A 200 -5.64 -10.14 1.38
C GLU A 200 -6.28 -9.18 2.39
N ASN A 201 -5.45 -8.41 3.09
CA ASN A 201 -5.89 -7.44 4.10
C ASN A 201 -6.73 -6.27 3.54
N ALA A 202 -6.89 -6.13 2.22
CA ALA A 202 -7.82 -5.19 1.61
C ALA A 202 -9.26 -5.37 2.11
N ILE A 203 -9.66 -6.60 2.48
CA ILE A 203 -10.97 -6.88 3.06
C ILE A 203 -11.23 -6.08 4.35
N LEU A 204 -10.17 -5.80 5.14
CA LEU A 204 -10.28 -5.05 6.38
C LEU A 204 -10.70 -3.60 6.13
N TYR A 205 -10.37 -3.01 4.98
CA TYR A 205 -10.89 -1.70 4.60
C TYR A 205 -12.40 -1.73 4.39
N VAL A 206 -12.92 -2.76 3.71
CA VAL A 206 -14.37 -2.89 3.50
C VAL A 206 -15.09 -3.07 4.84
N LEU A 207 -14.57 -3.94 5.72
CA LEU A 207 -15.13 -4.18 7.04
C LEU A 207 -15.10 -2.91 7.92
N THR A 208 -13.98 -2.17 7.92
CA THR A 208 -13.87 -0.92 8.68
C THR A 208 -14.78 0.17 8.13
N TRP A 209 -14.97 0.26 6.81
CA TRP A 209 -15.94 1.19 6.22
C TRP A 209 -17.37 0.84 6.61
N LEU A 210 -17.75 -0.43 6.56
CA LEU A 210 -19.07 -0.89 7.00
C LEU A 210 -19.31 -0.59 8.49
N GLY A 211 -18.32 -0.88 9.34
CA GLY A 211 -18.39 -0.57 10.77
C GLY A 211 -18.49 0.93 11.05
N ALA A 212 -17.66 1.75 10.41
CA ALA A 212 -17.70 3.20 10.55
C ALA A 212 -19.01 3.81 10.02
N ALA A 213 -19.56 3.28 8.92
CA ALA A 213 -20.87 3.66 8.40
C ALA A 213 -22.00 3.27 9.37
N GLY A 214 -21.89 2.10 10.01
CA GLY A 214 -22.82 1.64 11.05
C GLY A 214 -22.83 2.57 12.26
N LEU A 215 -21.67 2.95 12.77
CA LEU A 215 -21.55 3.91 13.88
C LEU A 215 -22.10 5.30 13.52
N LEU A 216 -21.87 5.76 12.28
CA LEU A 216 -22.48 6.99 11.79
C LEU A 216 -24.01 6.89 11.69
N ALA A 217 -24.53 5.76 11.22
CA ALA A 217 -25.96 5.51 11.12
C ALA A 217 -26.60 5.53 12.52
N ASP A 218 -26.01 4.84 13.48
CA ASP A 218 -26.43 4.86 14.87
C ASP A 218 -26.45 6.28 15.44
N GLN A 219 -25.37 7.04 15.26
CA GLN A 219 -25.30 8.43 15.71
C GLN A 219 -26.40 9.31 15.09
N ALA A 220 -26.71 9.11 13.80
CA ALA A 220 -27.75 9.86 13.10
C ALA A 220 -29.16 9.49 13.59
N LEU A 221 -29.38 8.25 14.04
CA LEU A 221 -30.66 7.74 14.54
C LEU A 221 -30.88 8.07 16.03
N TYR A 222 -29.82 8.11 16.84
CA TYR A 222 -29.90 8.38 18.27
C TYR A 222 -30.29 9.83 18.61
N ARG A 223 -29.81 10.81 17.82
CA ARG A 223 -30.21 12.23 17.94
C ARG A 223 -30.48 12.83 16.56
N PRO A 224 -31.64 12.51 15.95
CA PRO A 224 -31.97 13.04 14.64
C PRO A 224 -32.29 14.53 14.77
N ARG A 225 -31.57 15.37 14.00
CA ARG A 225 -31.63 16.84 14.13
C ARG A 225 -33.03 17.44 13.99
N ASN A 226 -33.89 16.80 13.20
CA ASN A 226 -35.20 17.33 12.80
C ASN A 226 -36.36 16.37 13.10
N PHE A 227 -36.12 15.27 13.83
CA PHE A 227 -37.14 14.25 14.11
C PHE A 227 -37.13 13.92 15.60
N ALA A 228 -38.29 13.55 16.16
CA ALA A 228 -38.38 13.21 17.58
C ALA A 228 -37.72 11.86 17.90
N SER A 229 -37.55 10.99 16.89
CA SER A 229 -36.87 9.70 17.03
C SER A 229 -36.23 9.24 15.71
N GLY A 230 -35.25 8.34 15.81
CA GLY A 230 -34.62 7.72 14.63
C GLY A 230 -35.63 6.94 13.78
N TYR A 231 -36.65 6.37 14.40
CA TYR A 231 -37.77 5.73 13.71
C TYR A 231 -38.51 6.72 12.80
N GLN A 232 -38.82 7.92 13.28
CA GLN A 232 -39.48 8.93 12.45
C GLN A 232 -38.61 9.42 11.29
N LEU A 233 -37.28 9.55 11.50
CA LEU A 233 -36.35 9.85 10.42
C LEU A 233 -36.35 8.76 9.33
N LEU A 234 -36.36 7.49 9.75
CA LEU A 234 -36.41 6.35 8.83
C LEU A 234 -37.77 6.26 8.15
N ALA A 235 -38.87 6.35 8.89
CA ALA A 235 -40.23 6.35 8.37
C ALA A 235 -40.43 7.47 7.35
N GLU A 236 -39.94 8.68 7.60
CA GLU A 236 -40.00 9.79 6.63
C GLU A 236 -39.14 9.51 5.38
N LYS A 237 -37.93 8.94 5.53
CA LYS A 237 -37.10 8.59 4.37
C LYS A 237 -37.73 7.47 3.54
N THR A 238 -38.29 6.47 4.20
CA THR A 238 -39.02 5.37 3.57
C THR A 238 -40.26 5.93 2.90
N ASN A 239 -41.09 6.71 3.60
CA ASN A 239 -42.28 7.36 3.05
C ASN A 239 -41.94 8.31 1.91
N ARG A 240 -40.85 9.08 1.92
CA ARG A 240 -40.45 9.87 0.73
C ARG A 240 -39.99 9.02 -0.44
N THR A 241 -39.51 7.81 -0.16
CA THR A 241 -39.15 6.84 -1.19
C THR A 241 -40.42 6.17 -1.71
N THR A 242 -41.34 5.81 -0.83
CA THR A 242 -42.65 5.21 -1.13
C THR A 242 -43.62 6.20 -1.76
N GLU A 243 -43.70 7.45 -1.35
CA GLU A 243 -44.50 8.52 -1.98
C GLU A 243 -43.94 8.90 -3.35
N ARG A 244 -42.62 8.76 -3.56
CA ARG A 244 -42.03 8.80 -4.91
C ARG A 244 -42.41 7.58 -5.75
N LEU A 245 -42.82 6.47 -5.14
CA LEU A 245 -43.29 5.25 -5.82
C LEU A 245 -44.82 5.25 -6.01
N ASP A 246 -45.60 5.68 -5.00
CA ASP A 246 -47.07 5.69 -4.93
C ASP A 246 -47.69 6.94 -5.59
N GLY A 247 -47.03 8.10 -5.51
CA GLY A 247 -47.44 9.31 -6.25
C GLY A 247 -47.39 9.10 -7.78
N ASP A 248 -46.56 8.16 -8.23
CA ASP A 248 -46.47 7.71 -9.63
C ASP A 248 -47.54 6.63 -9.97
N GLU A 249 -48.05 5.88 -8.99
CA GLU A 249 -49.12 4.89 -9.18
C GLU A 249 -50.52 5.55 -9.20
N ILE A 250 -50.73 6.62 -8.43
CA ILE A 250 -51.97 7.42 -8.48
C ILE A 250 -52.03 8.26 -9.77
N ALA A 251 -50.89 8.75 -10.27
CA ALA A 251 -50.80 9.43 -11.57
C ALA A 251 -51.04 8.47 -12.76
N ALA A 252 -50.75 7.18 -12.60
CA ALA A 252 -51.03 6.15 -13.61
C ALA A 252 -52.52 5.73 -13.68
N ASN A 253 -53.30 5.97 -12.62
CA ASN A 253 -54.70 5.55 -12.49
C ASN A 253 -55.70 6.73 -12.59
N GLY A 254 -55.23 7.97 -12.74
CA GLY A 254 -56.06 9.14 -12.97
C GLY A 254 -56.38 9.32 -14.46
N GLU A 255 -57.65 9.14 -14.84
CA GLU A 255 -58.17 9.43 -16.18
C GLU A 255 -57.92 10.90 -16.55
N GLY A 256 -56.86 11.16 -17.32
CA GLY A 256 -56.50 12.50 -17.77
C GLY A 256 -55.33 12.46 -18.76
N SER A 257 -55.64 12.15 -20.01
CA SER A 257 -54.85 12.36 -21.24
C SER A 257 -53.47 13.01 -21.07
N GLY A 258 -52.41 12.19 -21.02
CA GLY A 258 -51.01 12.65 -21.05
C GLY A 258 -49.97 11.71 -20.42
N VAL A 259 -50.28 10.42 -20.22
CA VAL A 259 -49.48 9.51 -19.39
C VAL A 259 -48.86 8.41 -20.25
N ASP A 260 -47.58 8.58 -20.60
CA ASP A 260 -46.73 7.50 -21.11
C ASP A 260 -45.23 7.66 -20.74
N ASP A 261 -44.86 8.73 -20.01
CA ASP A 261 -43.44 9.14 -19.85
C ASP A 261 -42.86 8.88 -18.43
N ASN A 262 -43.66 9.01 -17.36
CA ASN A 262 -43.12 8.97 -15.98
C ASN A 262 -42.94 7.56 -15.37
N SER A 263 -43.84 6.61 -15.61
CA SER A 263 -43.73 5.24 -15.07
C SER A 263 -42.62 4.42 -15.74
N ARG A 264 -42.34 4.69 -17.03
CA ARG A 264 -41.14 4.20 -17.73
C ARG A 264 -39.89 4.74 -17.06
N SER A 265 -39.87 6.04 -16.72
CA SER A 265 -38.71 6.69 -16.09
C SER A 265 -38.23 5.98 -14.80
N LEU A 266 -39.08 5.64 -13.82
CA LEU A 266 -38.60 4.98 -12.59
C LEU A 266 -38.11 3.54 -12.78
N ALA A 267 -38.82 2.74 -13.58
CA ALA A 267 -38.38 1.40 -13.96
C ALA A 267 -37.05 1.47 -14.75
N ASP A 268 -36.89 2.49 -15.59
CA ASP A 268 -35.66 2.79 -16.31
C ASP A 268 -34.54 3.24 -15.37
N HIS A 269 -34.81 4.02 -14.33
CA HIS A 269 -33.81 4.42 -13.33
C HIS A 269 -33.37 3.25 -12.44
N ALA A 270 -34.31 2.39 -12.02
CA ALA A 270 -34.02 1.19 -11.24
C ALA A 270 -33.25 0.16 -12.09
N SER A 271 -33.68 -0.10 -13.31
CA SER A 271 -32.97 -0.99 -14.24
C SER A 271 -31.59 -0.46 -14.61
N LEU A 272 -31.44 0.85 -14.82
CA LEU A 272 -30.13 1.48 -15.06
C LEU A 272 -29.21 1.36 -13.84
N THR A 273 -29.75 1.52 -12.63
CA THR A 273 -29.00 1.32 -11.39
C THR A 273 -28.50 -0.12 -11.27
N VAL A 274 -29.39 -1.09 -11.48
CA VAL A 274 -29.04 -2.52 -11.50
C VAL A 274 -28.00 -2.82 -12.57
N LEU A 275 -28.15 -2.27 -13.78
CA LEU A 275 -27.21 -2.45 -14.89
C LEU A 275 -25.82 -1.88 -14.57
N ASN A 276 -25.75 -0.68 -13.97
CA ASN A 276 -24.47 -0.10 -13.59
C ASN A 276 -23.80 -0.89 -12.46
N LEU A 277 -24.57 -1.35 -11.46
CA LEU A 277 -24.05 -2.20 -10.41
C LEU A 277 -23.57 -3.54 -10.96
N ALA A 278 -24.33 -4.17 -11.85
CA ALA A 278 -23.93 -5.39 -12.54
C ALA A 278 -22.65 -5.17 -13.36
N GLY A 279 -22.56 -4.09 -14.13
CA GLY A 279 -21.37 -3.75 -14.88
C GLY A 279 -20.15 -3.49 -14.01
N ALA A 280 -20.33 -2.79 -12.88
CA ALA A 280 -19.26 -2.54 -11.92
C ALA A 280 -18.79 -3.83 -11.21
N SER A 281 -19.70 -4.76 -10.93
CA SER A 281 -19.39 -6.09 -10.40
C SER A 281 -18.67 -6.96 -11.44
N ILE A 282 -19.13 -6.95 -12.70
CA ILE A 282 -18.45 -7.65 -13.81
C ILE A 282 -17.03 -7.14 -13.98
N LEU A 283 -16.82 -5.82 -13.91
CA LEU A 283 -15.48 -5.23 -13.98
C LEU A 283 -14.58 -5.72 -12.83
N PHE A 284 -15.08 -5.69 -11.59
CA PHE A 284 -14.35 -6.19 -10.43
C PHE A 284 -13.97 -7.67 -10.58
N LEU A 285 -14.95 -8.51 -10.98
CA LEU A 285 -14.76 -9.95 -11.15
C LEU A 285 -13.81 -10.26 -12.30
N ALA A 286 -13.92 -9.55 -13.43
CA ALA A 286 -13.04 -9.74 -14.59
C ALA A 286 -11.58 -9.37 -14.27
N LEU A 287 -11.36 -8.26 -13.57
CA LEU A 287 -10.02 -7.86 -13.11
C LEU A 287 -9.48 -8.85 -12.08
N SER A 288 -10.31 -9.30 -11.15
CA SER A 288 -9.91 -10.29 -10.15
C SER A 288 -9.54 -11.63 -10.82
N LEU A 289 -10.36 -12.13 -11.75
CA LEU A 289 -10.07 -13.33 -12.52
C LEU A 289 -8.75 -13.18 -13.29
N PHE A 290 -8.55 -12.05 -13.97
CA PHE A 290 -7.29 -11.77 -14.67
C PHE A 290 -6.09 -11.84 -13.72
N LEU A 291 -6.15 -11.18 -12.57
CA LEU A 291 -5.01 -11.08 -11.65
C LEU A 291 -4.72 -12.40 -10.91
N TYR A 292 -5.75 -13.18 -10.58
CA TYR A 292 -5.62 -14.37 -9.74
C TYR A 292 -5.51 -15.70 -10.51
N ALA A 293 -6.05 -15.78 -11.74
CA ALA A 293 -6.04 -17.01 -12.50
C ALA A 293 -4.61 -17.51 -12.79
N PRO A 294 -4.36 -18.83 -12.77
CA PRO A 294 -3.03 -19.38 -13.03
C PRO A 294 -2.55 -19.12 -14.47
N ARG A 295 -1.23 -19.06 -14.67
CA ARG A 295 -0.57 -18.92 -15.97
C ARG A 295 0.38 -20.08 -16.24
N SER A 296 0.53 -20.43 -17.52
CA SER A 296 1.44 -21.46 -18.03
C SER A 296 1.41 -22.76 -17.22
N GLY A 297 2.41 -23.04 -16.37
CA GLY A 297 2.46 -24.25 -15.56
C GLY A 297 1.64 -24.21 -14.26
N GLY A 298 0.98 -23.09 -13.92
CA GLY A 298 0.22 -22.94 -12.68
C GLY A 298 1.06 -23.34 -11.45
N MET A 299 0.45 -24.04 -10.49
CA MET A 299 1.17 -24.57 -9.33
C MET A 299 2.21 -25.65 -9.69
N ALA A 300 1.96 -26.45 -10.73
CA ALA A 300 2.87 -27.52 -11.16
C ALA A 300 4.19 -26.98 -11.72
N GLY A 301 4.15 -25.80 -12.36
CA GLY A 301 5.33 -25.10 -12.86
C GLY A 301 6.19 -24.48 -11.76
N LEU A 302 5.63 -24.25 -10.56
CA LEU A 302 6.37 -23.73 -9.40
C LEU A 302 7.03 -24.85 -8.57
N ARG A 303 6.60 -26.11 -8.72
CA ARG A 303 7.15 -27.27 -8.01
C ARG A 303 8.46 -27.74 -8.62
N TYR A 304 9.22 -28.55 -7.88
CA TYR A 304 10.40 -29.23 -8.40
C TYR A 304 10.18 -30.75 -8.49
N PRO A 305 10.54 -31.42 -9.60
CA PRO A 305 10.88 -30.81 -10.89
C PRO A 305 9.67 -30.05 -11.49
N PRO A 306 9.90 -28.93 -12.19
CA PRO A 306 8.80 -28.16 -12.78
C PRO A 306 8.11 -28.97 -13.88
N SER A 307 6.79 -28.89 -13.94
CA SER A 307 6.00 -29.55 -14.98
C SER A 307 4.86 -28.67 -15.46
N THR A 308 4.33 -28.97 -16.64
CA THR A 308 3.17 -28.31 -17.23
C THR A 308 1.88 -29.10 -16.99
N ALA A 309 1.84 -29.94 -15.95
CA ALA A 309 0.77 -30.92 -15.75
C ALA A 309 -0.64 -30.27 -15.74
N ALA A 310 -1.55 -30.89 -16.49
CA ALA A 310 -2.80 -30.34 -17.01
C ALA A 310 -3.99 -30.30 -16.01
N ASP A 311 -3.73 -30.33 -14.70
CA ASP A 311 -4.79 -30.45 -13.70
C ASP A 311 -5.58 -29.14 -13.51
N GLN A 312 -5.12 -28.04 -14.09
CA GLN A 312 -5.76 -26.72 -14.04
C GLN A 312 -5.90 -26.12 -15.44
N VAL A 313 -7.04 -25.48 -15.70
CA VAL A 313 -7.26 -24.64 -16.88
C VAL A 313 -6.54 -23.32 -16.65
N MET A 314 -5.61 -23.00 -17.55
CA MET A 314 -4.84 -21.76 -17.46
C MET A 314 -5.64 -20.57 -18.00
N PHE A 315 -5.31 -19.36 -17.54
CA PHE A 315 -6.06 -18.15 -17.92
C PHE A 315 -6.25 -18.00 -19.44
N TRP A 316 -5.15 -18.06 -20.21
CA TRP A 316 -5.23 -17.88 -21.66
C TRP A 316 -6.01 -19.01 -22.34
N GLN A 317 -5.88 -20.24 -21.86
CA GLN A 317 -6.63 -21.39 -22.36
C GLN A 317 -8.14 -21.20 -22.18
N GLY A 318 -8.58 -20.84 -20.96
CA GLY A 318 -9.99 -20.60 -20.67
C GLY A 318 -10.57 -19.36 -21.37
N VAL A 319 -9.75 -18.35 -21.66
CA VAL A 319 -10.18 -17.17 -22.43
C VAL A 319 -10.31 -17.48 -23.92
N THR A 320 -9.41 -18.28 -24.49
CA THR A 320 -9.44 -18.63 -25.92
C THR A 320 -10.42 -19.75 -26.25
N ASP A 321 -10.77 -20.58 -25.27
CA ASP A 321 -11.75 -21.67 -25.41
C ASP A 321 -12.94 -21.45 -24.47
N PRO A 322 -14.09 -20.96 -24.99
CA PRO A 322 -15.29 -20.70 -24.19
C PRO A 322 -15.83 -21.93 -23.46
N THR A 323 -15.52 -23.15 -23.91
CA THR A 323 -15.97 -24.38 -23.25
C THR A 323 -15.21 -24.64 -21.93
N LEU A 324 -14.00 -24.09 -21.80
CA LEU A 324 -13.15 -24.21 -20.62
C LEU A 324 -13.27 -23.02 -19.67
N PHE A 325 -13.89 -21.91 -20.10
CA PHE A 325 -14.05 -20.70 -19.29
C PHE A 325 -14.76 -20.96 -17.94
N PRO A 326 -15.88 -21.73 -17.87
CA PRO A 326 -16.51 -22.03 -16.57
C PRO A 326 -15.57 -22.78 -15.62
N THR A 327 -14.80 -23.74 -16.14
CA THR A 327 -13.81 -24.50 -15.35
C THR A 327 -12.67 -23.60 -14.88
N LEU A 328 -12.19 -22.66 -15.70
CA LEU A 328 -11.21 -21.65 -15.28
C LEU A 328 -11.72 -20.83 -14.10
N VAL A 329 -12.96 -20.36 -14.16
CA VAL A 329 -13.58 -19.56 -13.09
C VAL A 329 -13.71 -20.38 -11.81
N GLU A 330 -14.23 -21.61 -11.92
CA GLU A 330 -14.40 -22.52 -10.78
C GLU A 330 -13.06 -22.84 -10.10
N GLN A 331 -12.06 -23.29 -10.86
CA GLN A 331 -10.75 -23.66 -10.32
C GLN A 331 -10.01 -22.46 -9.73
N THR A 332 -10.09 -21.29 -10.37
CA THR A 332 -9.51 -20.05 -9.82
C THR A 332 -10.19 -19.68 -8.51
N TRP A 333 -11.52 -19.71 -8.47
CA TRP A 333 -12.28 -19.38 -7.26
C TRP A 333 -11.96 -20.33 -6.10
N THR A 334 -11.96 -21.64 -6.34
CA THR A 334 -11.62 -22.65 -5.34
C THR A 334 -10.24 -22.38 -4.76
N HIS A 335 -9.21 -22.28 -5.62
CA HIS A 335 -7.83 -22.02 -5.19
C HIS A 335 -7.69 -20.71 -4.40
N VAL A 336 -8.29 -19.62 -4.90
CA VAL A 336 -8.25 -18.32 -4.21
C VAL A 336 -8.96 -18.38 -2.86
N SER A 337 -10.12 -19.03 -2.79
CA SER A 337 -10.88 -19.17 -1.54
C SER A 337 -10.13 -19.99 -0.49
N GLU A 338 -9.40 -21.03 -0.89
CA GLU A 338 -8.56 -21.84 0.00
C GLU A 338 -7.37 -21.03 0.54
N GLU A 339 -6.68 -20.29 -0.33
CA GLU A 339 -5.56 -19.43 0.05
C GLU A 339 -6.02 -18.28 0.97
N PHE A 340 -7.13 -17.61 0.67
CA PHE A 340 -7.72 -16.60 1.57
C PHE A 340 -8.20 -17.20 2.88
N GLY A 341 -8.84 -18.38 2.85
CA GLY A 341 -9.30 -19.09 4.04
C GLY A 341 -8.15 -19.43 4.98
N THR A 342 -7.02 -19.88 4.42
CA THR A 342 -5.81 -20.16 5.19
C THR A 342 -5.13 -18.89 5.69
N TRP A 343 -5.19 -17.78 4.94
CA TRP A 343 -4.73 -16.49 5.45
C TRP A 343 -5.56 -16.02 6.66
N PHE A 344 -6.88 -16.17 6.60
CA PHE A 344 -7.76 -15.84 7.73
C PHE A 344 -7.52 -16.73 8.95
N SER A 345 -7.17 -18.00 8.77
CA SER A 345 -6.92 -18.91 9.89
C SER A 345 -5.63 -18.58 10.67
N GLN A 346 -4.69 -17.87 10.05
CA GLN A 346 -3.44 -17.43 10.70
C GLN A 346 -3.66 -16.27 11.68
N ALA A 347 -4.80 -15.56 11.60
CA ALA A 347 -5.11 -14.47 12.51
C ALA A 347 -5.26 -15.00 13.95
N GLY A 348 -4.32 -14.63 14.82
CA GLY A 348 -4.31 -15.07 16.23
C GLY A 348 -3.55 -16.38 16.49
N GLU A 349 -2.77 -16.90 15.53
CA GLU A 349 -1.78 -17.94 15.81
C GLU A 349 -0.68 -17.36 16.73
N ALA A 350 -0.77 -17.63 18.03
CA ALA A 350 0.13 -17.11 19.04
C ALA A 350 1.35 -18.03 19.34
N GLY A 351 1.55 -19.08 18.54
CA GLY A 351 2.58 -20.08 18.82
C GLY A 351 2.39 -20.69 20.22
N ASP A 352 3.44 -20.63 21.04
CA ASP A 352 3.42 -21.05 22.46
C ASP A 352 2.85 -19.98 23.41
N ASP A 353 2.70 -18.74 22.95
CA ASP A 353 2.15 -17.62 23.74
C ASP A 353 0.61 -17.60 23.69
N THR A 354 -0.01 -16.84 24.61
CA THR A 354 -1.46 -16.64 24.53
C THR A 354 -1.81 -15.54 23.54
N ILE A 355 -2.99 -15.62 22.91
CA ILE A 355 -3.51 -14.57 22.00
C ILE A 355 -3.48 -13.19 22.67
N LEU A 356 -3.75 -13.13 23.98
CA LEU A 356 -3.75 -11.88 24.73
C LEU A 356 -2.33 -11.30 24.85
N ASP A 357 -1.33 -12.14 25.13
CA ASP A 357 0.05 -11.71 25.27
C ASP A 357 0.59 -11.18 23.95
N THR A 358 0.37 -11.92 22.85
CA THR A 358 0.72 -11.46 21.49
C THR A 358 0.00 -10.16 21.14
N PHE A 359 -1.29 -10.04 21.45
CA PHE A 359 -2.05 -8.82 21.19
C PHE A 359 -1.51 -7.61 21.98
N VAL A 360 -1.21 -7.78 23.27
CA VAL A 360 -0.66 -6.71 24.12
C VAL A 360 0.71 -6.28 23.60
N GLU A 361 1.57 -7.24 23.25
CA GLU A 361 2.89 -6.96 22.69
C GLU A 361 2.79 -6.19 21.37
N PHE A 362 2.01 -6.71 20.42
CA PHE A 362 1.86 -6.11 19.09
C PHE A 362 1.21 -4.74 19.18
N THR A 363 0.23 -4.55 20.06
CA THR A 363 -0.38 -3.24 20.33
C THR A 363 0.66 -2.28 20.91
N GLY A 364 1.49 -2.73 21.85
CA GLY A 364 2.59 -1.94 22.40
C GLY A 364 3.60 -1.49 21.34
N ARG A 365 4.00 -2.40 20.44
CA ARG A 365 4.88 -2.09 19.31
C ARG A 365 4.19 -1.16 18.30
N PHE A 366 2.90 -1.34 18.02
CA PHE A 366 2.11 -0.49 17.12
C PHE A 366 2.05 0.96 17.63
N LEU A 367 1.68 1.14 18.90
CA LEU A 367 1.60 2.44 19.55
C LEU A 367 2.97 3.12 19.65
N ARG A 368 4.04 2.33 19.87
CA ARG A 368 5.42 2.84 19.82
C ARG A 368 5.76 3.44 18.46
N VAL A 369 5.43 2.75 17.36
CA VAL A 369 5.64 3.28 16.01
C VAL A 369 4.82 4.55 15.77
N MET A 370 3.54 4.56 16.18
CA MET A 370 2.71 5.77 16.05
C MET A 370 3.30 6.95 16.83
N ARG A 371 3.76 6.72 18.07
CA ARG A 371 4.40 7.74 18.90
C ARG A 371 5.70 8.24 18.28
N ASP A 372 6.59 7.33 17.89
CA ASP A 372 7.95 7.70 17.48
C ASP A 372 7.99 8.25 16.06
N LYS A 373 7.10 7.78 15.17
CA LYS A 373 7.16 8.03 13.72
C LYS A 373 5.95 8.76 13.16
N ALA A 374 4.85 8.89 13.91
CA ALA A 374 3.63 9.55 13.45
C ALA A 374 2.89 10.37 14.54
N ALA A 375 3.60 10.87 15.56
CA ALA A 375 3.00 11.62 16.67
C ALA A 375 2.15 12.80 16.21
N VAL A 376 2.69 13.63 15.31
CA VAL A 376 2.00 14.83 14.80
C VAL A 376 0.67 14.47 14.15
N LEU A 377 0.66 13.47 13.26
CA LEU A 377 -0.57 13.00 12.61
C LEU A 377 -1.55 12.47 13.66
N SER A 378 -1.09 11.64 14.59
CA SER A 378 -1.94 10.98 15.59
C SER A 378 -2.59 11.98 16.55
N ILE A 379 -1.82 12.95 17.07
CA ILE A 379 -2.31 14.01 17.96
C ILE A 379 -3.30 14.90 17.22
N LEU A 380 -2.97 15.34 16.01
CA LEU A 380 -3.85 16.19 15.22
C LEU A 380 -5.12 15.45 14.79
N ALA A 381 -5.08 14.12 14.59
CA ALA A 381 -6.26 13.33 14.31
C ALA A 381 -7.23 13.33 15.50
N LEU A 382 -6.72 13.17 16.72
CA LEU A 382 -7.53 13.28 17.94
C LEU A 382 -8.12 14.69 18.08
N LEU A 383 -7.30 15.73 17.94
CA LEU A 383 -7.75 17.12 18.04
C LEU A 383 -8.78 17.47 16.97
N GLY A 384 -8.55 17.05 15.72
CA GLY A 384 -9.47 17.28 14.61
C GLY A 384 -10.80 16.55 14.81
N PHE A 385 -10.78 15.32 15.31
CA PHE A 385 -11.99 14.59 15.67
C PHE A 385 -12.76 15.27 16.81
N VAL A 386 -12.09 15.62 17.91
CA VAL A 386 -12.71 16.31 19.05
C VAL A 386 -13.31 17.65 18.62
N TYR A 387 -12.58 18.43 17.85
CA TYR A 387 -13.06 19.69 17.31
C TYR A 387 -14.27 19.49 16.38
N GLU A 388 -14.23 18.49 15.50
CA GLU A 388 -15.35 18.18 14.60
C GLU A 388 -16.59 17.72 15.37
N ARG A 389 -16.39 16.94 16.44
CA ARG A 389 -17.47 16.34 17.22
C ARG A 389 -18.11 17.31 18.20
N TYR A 390 -17.32 18.16 18.85
CA TYR A 390 -17.76 19.01 19.96
C TYR A 390 -17.63 20.51 19.68
N GLY A 391 -16.72 20.93 18.79
CA GLY A 391 -16.48 22.34 18.47
C GLY A 391 -17.36 22.90 17.34
N ARG A 392 -18.01 22.05 16.55
CA ARG A 392 -18.87 22.46 15.43
C ARG A 392 -20.35 22.27 15.74
N SER A 393 -21.17 23.21 15.27
CA SER A 393 -22.64 23.07 15.29
C SER A 393 -23.13 21.89 14.44
N THR A 394 -22.41 21.59 13.35
CA THR A 394 -22.68 20.44 12.50
C THR A 394 -21.40 19.70 12.15
N SER A 395 -21.28 18.46 12.63
CA SER A 395 -20.17 17.57 12.28
C SER A 395 -20.30 17.05 10.85
N ARG A 396 -19.16 16.94 10.16
CA ARG A 396 -18.99 16.36 8.84
C ARG A 396 -18.78 14.86 8.96
N ASN A 397 -19.67 14.10 8.32
CA ASN A 397 -19.66 12.63 8.37
C ASN A 397 -18.32 12.04 7.91
N LEU A 398 -17.67 12.61 6.89
CA LEU A 398 -16.38 12.12 6.40
C LEU A 398 -15.32 12.07 7.50
N VAL A 399 -15.21 13.11 8.32
CA VAL A 399 -14.18 13.23 9.35
C VAL A 399 -14.41 12.22 10.47
N VAL A 400 -15.67 12.09 10.92
CA VAL A 400 -16.07 11.13 11.97
C VAL A 400 -15.93 9.69 11.48
N PHE A 401 -16.37 9.41 10.24
CA PHE A 401 -16.20 8.10 9.58
C PHE A 401 -14.73 7.68 9.54
N SER A 402 -13.87 8.57 9.05
CA SER A 402 -12.44 8.29 8.90
C SER A 402 -11.74 8.12 10.25
N PHE A 403 -12.16 8.87 11.28
CA PHE A 403 -11.66 8.67 12.63
C PHE A 403 -12.06 7.29 13.18
N TYR A 404 -13.32 6.86 13.03
CA TYR A 404 -13.75 5.52 13.48
C TYR A 404 -12.98 4.40 12.80
N GLY A 405 -12.85 4.44 11.48
CA GLY A 405 -12.08 3.44 10.73
C GLY A 405 -10.61 3.41 11.15
N GLY A 406 -9.98 4.58 11.29
CA GLY A 406 -8.60 4.70 11.71
C GLY A 406 -8.36 4.26 13.16
N PHE A 407 -9.23 4.65 14.09
CA PHE A 407 -9.15 4.26 15.49
C PHE A 407 -9.31 2.75 15.70
N VAL A 408 -10.31 2.14 15.07
CA VAL A 408 -10.50 0.68 15.14
C VAL A 408 -9.31 -0.05 14.53
N SER A 409 -8.69 0.50 13.48
CA SER A 409 -7.48 -0.09 12.88
C SER A 409 -6.27 -0.11 13.82
N VAL A 410 -6.17 0.82 14.78
CA VAL A 410 -5.11 0.79 15.82
C VAL A 410 -5.23 -0.46 16.70
N LEU A 411 -6.45 -0.98 16.88
CA LEU A 411 -6.72 -2.17 17.70
C LEU A 411 -6.82 -3.45 16.84
N GLY A 412 -7.44 -3.36 15.67
CA GLY A 412 -7.75 -4.51 14.83
C GLY A 412 -6.53 -5.14 14.16
N TYR A 413 -5.58 -4.33 13.69
CA TYR A 413 -4.38 -4.86 13.03
C TYR A 413 -3.45 -5.62 13.97
N PRO A 414 -3.15 -5.14 15.19
CA PRO A 414 -2.42 -5.93 16.18
C PRO A 414 -3.09 -7.25 16.55
N LEU A 415 -4.43 -7.32 16.53
CA LEU A 415 -5.17 -8.54 16.85
C LEU A 415 -5.13 -9.58 15.72
N GLY A 416 -5.11 -9.14 14.46
CA GLY A 416 -5.27 -10.01 13.29
C GLY A 416 -3.98 -10.39 12.57
N THR A 417 -2.81 -9.97 13.05
CA THR A 417 -1.51 -10.23 12.39
C THR A 417 -0.78 -11.37 13.09
N ASP A 418 -0.16 -12.25 12.31
CA ASP A 418 0.69 -13.37 12.76
C ASP A 418 2.11 -12.89 13.10
N ILE A 419 2.61 -11.90 12.35
CA ILE A 419 3.93 -11.30 12.54
C ILE A 419 3.80 -9.79 12.63
N PHE A 420 4.39 -9.18 13.67
CA PHE A 420 4.47 -7.73 13.75
C PHE A 420 5.48 -7.18 12.74
N GLY A 421 5.04 -6.25 11.90
CA GLY A 421 5.91 -5.33 11.21
C GLY A 421 5.25 -3.97 11.08
N ALA A 422 6.05 -2.92 11.25
CA ALA A 422 5.55 -1.55 11.38
C ALA A 422 4.79 -1.02 10.14
N TRP A 423 4.84 -1.73 9.01
CA TRP A 423 4.02 -1.46 7.83
C TRP A 423 2.52 -1.50 8.12
N ILE A 424 2.06 -2.32 9.08
CA ILE A 424 0.62 -2.41 9.38
C ILE A 424 0.04 -1.08 9.90
N VAL A 425 0.90 -0.20 10.43
CA VAL A 425 0.51 1.10 10.98
C VAL A 425 -0.01 2.03 9.89
N VAL A 426 0.39 1.86 8.62
CA VAL A 426 -0.11 2.68 7.50
C VAL A 426 -1.63 2.60 7.38
N HIS A 427 -2.22 1.45 7.69
CA HIS A 427 -3.66 1.21 7.57
C HIS A 427 -4.50 1.99 8.59
N ALA A 428 -3.92 2.36 9.73
CA ALA A 428 -4.53 3.31 10.67
C ALA A 428 -4.23 4.77 10.29
N LEU A 429 -2.99 5.07 9.87
CA LEU A 429 -2.57 6.44 9.60
C LEU A 429 -3.26 7.06 8.38
N VAL A 430 -3.50 6.30 7.31
CA VAL A 430 -4.15 6.79 6.09
C VAL A 430 -5.57 7.31 6.36
N PRO A 431 -6.49 6.56 7.00
CA PRO A 431 -7.79 7.12 7.38
C PRO A 431 -7.67 8.22 8.45
N LEU A 432 -6.77 8.10 9.43
CA LEU A 432 -6.53 9.17 10.43
C LEU A 432 -5.98 10.47 9.83
N ALA A 433 -5.42 10.45 8.62
CA ALA A 433 -4.93 11.65 7.95
C ALA A 433 -6.05 12.66 7.66
N ILE A 434 -7.31 12.22 7.48
CA ILE A 434 -8.47 13.12 7.27
C ILE A 434 -8.75 13.96 8.53
N PRO A 435 -9.01 13.38 9.72
CA PRO A 435 -9.17 14.16 10.93
C PRO A 435 -7.89 14.91 11.30
N ALA A 436 -6.69 14.37 11.03
CA ALA A 436 -5.44 15.11 11.26
C ALA A 436 -5.36 16.40 10.43
N ALA A 437 -5.80 16.33 9.17
CA ALA A 437 -5.88 17.48 8.30
C ALA A 437 -6.90 18.53 8.78
N VAL A 438 -8.00 18.10 9.40
CA VAL A 438 -8.94 19.01 10.07
C VAL A 438 -8.29 19.65 11.29
N GLY A 439 -7.57 18.89 12.12
CA GLY A 439 -6.83 19.41 13.26
C GLY A 439 -5.82 20.49 12.86
N LEU A 440 -4.98 20.19 11.85
CA LEU A 440 -4.01 21.15 11.32
C LEU A 440 -4.68 22.36 10.67
N GLY A 441 -5.77 22.12 9.92
CA GLY A 441 -6.56 23.18 9.31
C GLY A 441 -7.10 24.15 10.35
N THR A 442 -7.65 23.65 11.46
CA THR A 442 -8.16 24.47 12.57
C THR A 442 -7.05 25.33 13.19
N LEU A 443 -5.87 24.77 13.46
CA LEU A 443 -4.73 25.54 13.98
C LEU A 443 -4.31 26.66 13.01
N PHE A 444 -4.27 26.36 11.71
CA PHE A 444 -3.99 27.35 10.68
C PHE A 444 -5.05 28.45 10.64
N TYR A 445 -6.34 28.10 10.77
CA TYR A 445 -7.42 29.09 10.80
C TYR A 445 -7.32 30.01 12.01
N TRP A 446 -7.07 29.46 13.20
CA TRP A 446 -6.89 30.26 14.41
C TRP A 446 -5.69 31.20 14.31
N GLY A 447 -4.55 30.73 13.78
CA GLY A 447 -3.38 31.58 13.55
C GLY A 447 -3.66 32.70 12.53
N ARG A 448 -4.39 32.39 11.45
CA ARG A 448 -4.77 33.40 10.44
C ARG A 448 -5.77 34.43 11.00
N GLU A 449 -6.68 34.00 11.86
CA GLU A 449 -7.64 34.88 12.52
C GLU A 449 -6.94 35.80 13.52
N ALA A 450 -6.04 35.27 14.35
CA ALA A 450 -5.19 36.05 15.24
C ALA A 450 -4.39 37.12 14.48
N PHE A 451 -3.80 36.75 13.34
CA PHE A 451 -3.09 37.70 12.48
C PHE A 451 -4.01 38.79 11.92
N ALA A 452 -5.21 38.44 11.50
CA ALA A 452 -6.16 39.38 10.93
C ALA A 452 -6.73 40.39 11.95
N VAL A 453 -6.74 40.03 13.25
CA VAL A 453 -7.16 40.90 14.34
C VAL A 453 -5.99 41.55 15.09
N GLU A 454 -4.77 41.46 14.52
CA GLU A 454 -3.53 42.01 15.10
C GLU A 454 -3.21 41.47 16.52
N ASP A 455 -3.63 40.24 16.83
CA ASP A 455 -3.19 39.51 18.02
C ASP A 455 -1.79 38.93 17.78
N GLU A 456 -0.77 39.69 18.19
CA GLU A 456 0.64 39.31 18.07
C GLU A 456 0.94 37.98 18.78
N VAL A 457 0.38 37.78 19.97
CA VAL A 457 0.65 36.58 20.79
C VAL A 457 0.08 35.35 20.11
N GLY A 458 -1.18 35.41 19.70
CA GLY A 458 -1.84 34.31 18.98
C GLY A 458 -1.15 33.97 17.65
N THR A 459 -0.71 35.00 16.91
CA THR A 459 0.01 34.83 15.64
C THR A 459 1.36 34.13 15.85
N ILE A 460 2.16 34.62 16.80
CA ILE A 460 3.48 34.05 17.10
C ILE A 460 3.34 32.63 17.62
N ALA A 461 2.40 32.37 18.53
CA ALA A 461 2.14 31.04 19.08
C ALA A 461 1.75 30.04 17.99
N ALA A 462 0.85 30.42 17.08
CA ALA A 462 0.46 29.56 15.96
C ALA A 462 1.63 29.31 14.99
N GLY A 463 2.41 30.34 14.67
CA GLY A 463 3.60 30.22 13.83
C GLY A 463 4.66 29.30 14.41
N LEU A 464 4.98 29.44 15.70
CA LEU A 464 5.92 28.58 16.42
C LEU A 464 5.41 27.13 16.48
N LEU A 465 4.12 26.92 16.74
CA LEU A 465 3.53 25.59 16.76
C LEU A 465 3.66 24.92 15.39
N LEU A 466 3.30 25.61 14.30
CA LEU A 466 3.47 25.08 12.95
C LEU A 466 4.93 24.75 12.62
N LEU A 467 5.87 25.63 13.01
CA LEU A 467 7.29 25.41 12.84
C LEU A 467 7.77 24.15 13.58
N VAL A 468 7.35 23.97 14.83
CA VAL A 468 7.69 22.78 15.64
C VAL A 468 7.11 21.51 15.02
N LEU A 469 5.85 21.53 14.59
CA LEU A 469 5.20 20.36 13.98
C LEU A 469 5.89 19.98 12.65
N THR A 470 6.19 20.95 11.80
CA THR A 470 6.89 20.72 10.53
C THR A 470 8.34 20.27 10.76
N GLY A 471 9.07 20.93 11.67
CA GLY A 471 10.44 20.58 12.01
C GLY A 471 10.55 19.17 12.59
N GLN A 472 9.63 18.78 13.48
CA GLN A 472 9.58 17.43 14.04
C GLN A 472 9.33 16.38 12.97
N MET A 473 8.33 16.59 12.09
CA MET A 473 8.04 15.64 11.01
C MET A 473 9.22 15.50 10.04
N ALA A 474 9.85 16.61 9.64
CA ALA A 474 11.00 16.61 8.75
C ALA A 474 12.20 15.88 9.38
N MET A 475 12.51 16.17 10.64
CA MET A 475 13.58 15.50 11.38
C MET A 475 13.37 13.98 11.44
N VAL A 476 12.16 13.54 11.79
CA VAL A 476 11.86 12.10 11.87
C VAL A 476 11.86 11.43 10.50
N ALA A 477 11.34 12.10 9.47
CA ALA A 477 11.38 11.59 8.10
C ALA A 477 12.82 11.43 7.61
N THR A 478 13.65 12.47 7.72
CA THR A 478 15.06 12.41 7.30
C THR A 478 15.83 11.33 8.07
N GLY A 479 15.71 11.31 9.40
CA GLY A 479 16.42 10.35 10.25
C GLY A 479 15.99 8.90 10.01
N SER A 480 14.69 8.64 9.88
CA SER A 480 14.16 7.27 9.81
C SER A 480 14.04 6.71 8.39
N VAL A 481 13.91 7.57 7.38
CA VAL A 481 13.70 7.14 5.99
C VAL A 481 14.99 7.15 5.18
N TYR A 482 15.91 8.08 5.45
CA TYR A 482 17.09 8.29 4.61
C TYR A 482 18.42 8.00 5.32
N GLN A 483 18.57 8.42 6.59
CA GLN A 483 19.84 8.30 7.29
C GLN A 483 20.01 6.93 7.97
N ASN A 484 19.01 6.49 8.73
CA ASN A 484 19.07 5.26 9.53
C ASN A 484 18.02 4.25 9.07
N SER A 485 17.87 4.07 7.76
CA SER A 485 16.77 3.30 7.18
C SER A 485 16.90 1.78 7.32
N GLN A 486 18.04 1.28 7.81
CA GLN A 486 18.31 -0.14 8.05
C GLN A 486 18.80 -0.41 9.49
N SER A 487 18.87 0.62 10.33
CA SER A 487 19.37 0.53 11.70
C SER A 487 18.36 -0.14 12.62
N ASP A 488 18.84 -0.98 13.55
CA ASP A 488 18.03 -1.67 14.54
C ASP A 488 17.30 -0.71 15.50
N ASP A 489 17.84 0.50 15.71
CA ASP A 489 17.19 1.54 16.53
C ASP A 489 15.98 2.18 15.84
N ASN A 490 15.82 1.96 14.53
CA ASN A 490 14.70 2.47 13.78
C ASN A 490 13.50 1.53 13.89
N THR A 491 12.48 1.92 14.64
CA THR A 491 11.25 1.14 14.86
C THR A 491 10.44 0.83 13.59
N LEU A 492 10.83 1.35 12.41
CA LEU A 492 10.26 1.00 11.10
C LEU A 492 10.93 -0.24 10.47
N VAL A 493 12.11 -0.60 10.94
CA VAL A 493 12.88 -1.75 10.48
C VAL A 493 12.31 -3.00 11.14
N GLN A 494 12.04 -4.02 10.34
CA GLN A 494 11.65 -5.34 10.81
C GLN A 494 12.88 -6.25 10.80
N TYR A 495 12.89 -7.29 11.63
CA TYR A 495 14.10 -8.09 11.91
C TYR A 495 14.81 -8.69 10.68
N ALA A 496 14.09 -8.88 9.58
CA ALA A 496 14.57 -9.48 8.34
C ALA A 496 15.10 -8.43 7.33
N GLN A 497 15.27 -7.18 7.75
CA GLN A 497 16.08 -6.20 7.03
C GLN A 497 17.56 -6.46 7.34
N PRO A 498 18.43 -6.62 6.32
CA PRO A 498 19.87 -6.58 6.52
C PRO A 498 20.32 -5.27 7.18
N SER A 499 21.10 -5.36 8.25
CA SER A 499 21.58 -4.18 8.99
C SER A 499 22.88 -3.62 8.42
N ASP A 500 23.70 -4.47 7.79
CA ASP A 500 24.88 -4.06 7.03
C ASP A 500 24.62 -4.03 5.52
N ASP A 501 25.53 -3.41 4.76
CA ASP A 501 25.41 -3.20 3.32
C ASP A 501 26.49 -3.95 2.52
N PRO A 502 26.24 -5.20 2.08
CA PRO A 502 27.16 -5.96 1.22
C PRO A 502 27.07 -5.56 -0.26
N ARG A 503 26.73 -4.29 -0.59
CA ARG A 503 26.52 -3.86 -1.98
C ARG A 503 27.72 -4.16 -2.88
N ALA A 504 28.93 -3.97 -2.36
CA ALA A 504 30.17 -4.21 -3.09
C ALA A 504 30.28 -5.69 -3.51
N GLU A 505 29.99 -6.60 -2.59
CA GLU A 505 29.98 -8.05 -2.78
C GLU A 505 28.87 -8.48 -3.74
N LEU A 506 27.67 -7.93 -3.59
CA LEU A 506 26.54 -8.21 -4.49
C LEU A 506 26.82 -7.71 -5.93
N ASN A 507 27.49 -6.57 -6.08
CA ASN A 507 27.95 -6.08 -7.38
C ASN A 507 29.09 -6.93 -7.95
N ALA A 508 29.94 -7.53 -7.10
CA ALA A 508 30.94 -8.50 -7.53
C ALA A 508 30.28 -9.77 -8.10
N ILE A 509 29.21 -10.27 -7.48
CA ILE A 509 28.39 -11.38 -8.02
C ILE A 509 27.86 -11.03 -9.41
N ARG A 510 27.24 -9.85 -9.56
CA ARG A 510 26.71 -9.39 -10.85
C ARG A 510 27.78 -9.28 -11.94
N ARG A 511 28.95 -8.73 -11.59
CA ARG A 511 30.08 -8.63 -12.52
C ARG A 511 30.61 -9.99 -12.94
N ALA A 512 30.72 -10.93 -12.00
CA ALA A 512 31.12 -12.30 -12.31
C ALA A 512 30.13 -12.98 -13.26
N ALA A 513 28.83 -12.92 -12.94
CA ALA A 513 27.77 -13.54 -13.74
C ALA A 513 27.66 -12.96 -15.17
N SER A 514 27.96 -11.68 -15.35
CA SER A 514 28.00 -11.05 -16.69
C SER A 514 29.27 -11.35 -17.50
N ASN A 515 30.25 -12.07 -16.93
CA ASN A 515 31.51 -12.37 -17.57
C ASN A 515 31.63 -13.87 -17.92
N ASP A 516 31.08 -14.25 -19.08
CA ASP A 516 31.12 -15.61 -19.62
C ASP A 516 32.54 -16.21 -19.80
N SER A 517 33.59 -15.37 -19.78
CA SER A 517 34.98 -15.83 -19.93
C SER A 517 35.59 -16.36 -18.63
N ARG A 518 34.93 -16.14 -17.48
CA ARG A 518 35.45 -16.54 -16.17
C ARG A 518 35.27 -18.06 -15.96
N PRO A 519 36.31 -18.80 -15.54
CA PRO A 519 36.17 -20.20 -15.15
C PRO A 519 35.52 -20.35 -13.77
N GLY A 520 34.78 -21.43 -13.56
CA GLY A 520 34.15 -21.76 -12.28
C GLY A 520 32.79 -21.08 -12.04
N PRO A 521 32.13 -21.38 -10.91
CA PRO A 521 30.83 -20.79 -10.58
C PRO A 521 30.96 -19.33 -10.14
N ASP A 522 29.87 -18.57 -10.28
CA ASP A 522 29.82 -17.18 -9.83
C ASP A 522 29.75 -17.11 -8.30
N VAL A 523 28.96 -18.00 -7.70
CA VAL A 523 28.79 -18.06 -6.25
C VAL A 523 28.89 -19.49 -5.77
N THR A 524 29.61 -19.69 -4.66
CA THR A 524 29.53 -20.95 -3.90
C THR A 524 29.08 -20.69 -2.47
N LEU A 525 27.98 -21.31 -2.08
CA LEU A 525 27.53 -21.37 -0.69
C LEU A 525 28.27 -22.50 0.02
N PHE A 526 28.95 -22.21 1.13
CA PHE A 526 29.63 -23.22 1.91
C PHE A 526 29.12 -23.28 3.35
N TYR A 527 28.82 -24.50 3.81
CA TYR A 527 28.49 -24.78 5.21
C TYR A 527 28.98 -26.17 5.62
N GLY A 528 30.11 -26.22 6.32
CA GLY A 528 30.82 -27.46 6.64
C GLY A 528 30.42 -28.22 7.92
N PRO A 529 29.65 -27.67 8.90
CA PRO A 529 29.24 -28.44 10.07
C PRO A 529 28.41 -29.67 9.70
N GLU A 530 28.63 -30.77 10.42
CA GLU A 530 28.03 -32.09 10.17
C GLU A 530 27.43 -32.68 11.45
N GLY A 531 26.58 -33.72 11.31
CA GLY A 531 26.01 -34.44 12.45
C GLY A 531 25.28 -33.51 13.43
N ASN A 532 25.70 -33.54 14.70
CA ASN A 532 25.14 -32.70 15.77
C ASN A 532 25.64 -31.25 15.75
N ALA A 533 26.71 -30.95 15.00
CA ALA A 533 27.22 -29.60 14.85
C ALA A 533 26.47 -28.82 13.74
N TYR A 534 25.71 -29.51 12.89
CA TYR A 534 24.87 -28.87 11.88
C TYR A 534 23.71 -28.14 12.56
N GLN A 535 23.68 -26.81 12.40
CA GLN A 535 22.62 -25.97 12.94
C GLN A 535 21.65 -25.55 11.85
N ASP A 536 20.46 -26.14 11.88
CA ASP A 536 19.47 -26.00 10.81
C ASP A 536 19.01 -24.54 10.59
N GLY A 537 18.93 -23.74 11.65
CA GLY A 537 18.55 -22.33 11.58
C GLY A 537 19.66 -21.37 11.13
N GLU A 538 20.90 -21.86 10.95
CA GLU A 538 22.05 -21.04 10.54
C GLU A 538 22.68 -21.53 9.23
N ALA A 539 22.43 -22.79 8.86
CA ALA A 539 22.99 -23.41 7.68
C ALA A 539 22.61 -22.67 6.40
N LEU A 540 23.57 -22.51 5.48
CA LEU A 540 23.34 -21.97 4.13
C LEU A 540 23.06 -23.07 3.10
N VAL A 541 23.46 -24.31 3.40
CA VAL A 541 23.42 -25.46 2.49
C VAL A 541 22.68 -26.62 3.15
N GLU A 542 21.86 -27.34 2.38
CA GLU A 542 21.05 -28.46 2.86
C GLU A 542 21.88 -29.60 3.48
N LYS A 543 21.26 -30.28 4.45
CA LYS A 543 21.93 -31.25 5.34
C LYS A 543 22.40 -32.52 4.63
N ASP A 544 21.71 -32.99 3.61
CA ASP A 544 22.11 -34.20 2.88
C ASP A 544 22.30 -33.86 1.40
N PRO A 545 23.53 -34.01 0.84
CA PRO A 545 23.77 -33.88 -0.59
C PRO A 545 22.87 -34.76 -1.47
N ALA A 546 22.43 -35.92 -0.98
CA ALA A 546 21.50 -36.78 -1.69
C ALA A 546 20.08 -36.16 -1.81
N GLU A 547 19.73 -35.25 -0.91
CA GLU A 547 18.43 -34.56 -0.87
C GLU A 547 18.45 -33.18 -1.54
N TRP A 548 19.57 -32.74 -2.13
CA TRP A 548 19.64 -31.44 -2.81
C TRP A 548 18.65 -31.27 -3.98
N ASN A 549 18.01 -32.34 -4.42
CA ASN A 549 17.01 -32.34 -5.50
C ASN A 549 15.60 -32.74 -5.03
N THR A 550 15.27 -32.56 -3.74
CA THR A 550 13.96 -33.00 -3.17
C THR A 550 13.06 -31.87 -2.71
N SER A 551 13.38 -30.61 -3.02
CA SER A 551 12.59 -29.45 -2.60
C SER A 551 11.17 -29.47 -3.19
N PHE A 552 10.16 -29.08 -2.42
CA PHE A 552 8.77 -29.03 -2.88
C PHE A 552 8.54 -27.95 -3.96
N TYR A 553 9.20 -26.80 -3.81
CA TYR A 553 9.17 -25.71 -4.78
C TYR A 553 10.54 -25.57 -5.47
N ASN A 554 10.55 -24.97 -6.66
CA ASN A 554 11.79 -24.71 -7.40
C ASN A 554 12.55 -23.51 -6.79
N TYR A 555 13.11 -23.72 -5.60
CA TYR A 555 13.96 -22.77 -4.89
C TYR A 555 15.40 -22.91 -5.37
N ARG A 556 15.88 -21.99 -6.21
CA ARG A 556 17.24 -22.06 -6.76
C ARG A 556 18.23 -21.24 -5.93
N PRO A 557 19.44 -21.78 -5.66
CA PRO A 557 19.86 -23.16 -5.95
C PRO A 557 19.22 -24.15 -4.96
N LEU A 558 18.84 -25.34 -5.44
CA LEU A 558 18.08 -26.34 -4.65
C LEU A 558 18.90 -26.93 -3.49
N CYS A 559 20.23 -26.89 -3.61
CA CYS A 559 21.14 -27.31 -2.56
C CYS A 559 21.20 -26.35 -1.36
N SER A 560 20.60 -25.16 -1.45
CA SER A 560 20.64 -24.16 -0.37
C SER A 560 19.53 -24.36 0.65
N ARG A 561 19.81 -23.99 1.91
CA ARG A 561 18.76 -23.68 2.89
C ARG A 561 18.14 -22.33 2.50
N TRP A 562 17.31 -22.35 1.46
CA TRP A 562 16.90 -21.17 0.72
C TRP A 562 16.38 -20.01 1.60
N PHE A 563 15.56 -20.32 2.61
CA PHE A 563 15.03 -19.32 3.54
C PHE A 563 16.09 -18.69 4.45
N ASN A 564 17.11 -19.45 4.87
CA ASN A 564 18.23 -18.95 5.67
C ASN A 564 19.18 -18.07 4.84
N THR A 565 19.17 -18.25 3.51
CA THR A 565 19.99 -17.46 2.58
C THR A 565 19.31 -16.18 2.09
N LEU A 566 18.06 -15.90 2.50
CA LEU A 566 17.40 -14.66 2.11
C LEU A 566 18.22 -13.43 2.56
N PRO A 567 18.27 -12.35 1.77
CA PRO A 567 17.64 -12.13 0.47
C PRO A 567 18.46 -12.62 -0.74
N LEU A 568 19.56 -13.38 -0.57
CA LEU A 568 20.51 -13.70 -1.64
C LEU A 568 19.91 -14.36 -2.90
N PRO A 569 18.91 -15.25 -2.82
CA PRO A 569 18.28 -15.81 -4.02
C PRO A 569 17.73 -14.77 -4.99
N TRP A 570 17.29 -13.60 -4.51
CA TRP A 570 16.93 -12.48 -5.39
C TRP A 570 18.12 -11.95 -6.17
N TYR A 571 19.28 -11.79 -5.52
CA TYR A 571 20.49 -11.28 -6.17
C TYR A 571 21.12 -12.30 -7.11
N PHE A 572 20.99 -13.60 -6.78
CA PHE A 572 21.38 -14.67 -7.68
C PHE A 572 20.52 -14.65 -8.94
N ALA A 573 19.20 -14.64 -8.79
CA ALA A 573 18.26 -14.64 -9.92
C ALA A 573 18.35 -13.34 -10.76
N SER A 574 18.40 -12.17 -10.11
CA SER A 574 18.48 -10.88 -10.84
C SER A 574 19.81 -10.65 -11.56
N SER A 575 20.83 -11.42 -11.23
CA SER A 575 22.12 -11.37 -11.92
C SER A 575 22.34 -12.57 -12.85
N ASP A 576 21.37 -13.49 -12.94
CA ASP A 576 21.52 -14.80 -13.61
C ASP A 576 22.78 -15.57 -13.18
N ALA A 577 23.09 -15.51 -11.89
CA ALA A 577 24.33 -16.07 -11.34
C ALA A 577 24.29 -17.61 -11.27
N ASN A 578 25.37 -18.24 -11.72
CA ASN A 578 25.60 -19.67 -11.53
C ASN A 578 26.04 -19.97 -10.09
N VAL A 579 25.12 -20.51 -9.29
CA VAL A 579 25.35 -20.77 -7.87
C VAL A 579 25.46 -22.27 -7.58
N THR A 580 26.55 -22.65 -6.90
CA THR A 580 26.78 -24.02 -6.41
C THR A 580 26.84 -24.07 -4.88
N CYS A 581 26.74 -25.27 -4.30
CA CYS A 581 26.92 -25.48 -2.87
C CYS A 581 28.06 -26.45 -2.58
N ALA A 582 28.74 -26.25 -1.45
CA ALA A 582 29.81 -27.11 -0.98
C ALA A 582 29.73 -27.30 0.54
N ARG A 583 30.24 -28.44 1.03
CA ARG A 583 30.24 -28.78 2.47
C ARG A 583 31.49 -29.52 2.90
N ASP A 584 31.97 -30.43 2.06
CA ASP A 584 33.23 -31.12 2.30
C ASP A 584 34.41 -30.16 2.10
N PRO A 585 35.24 -29.89 3.12
CA PRO A 585 36.33 -28.93 3.00
C PRO A 585 37.42 -29.35 2.01
N ALA A 586 37.65 -30.64 1.81
CA ALA A 586 38.70 -31.13 0.92
C ALA A 586 38.29 -30.94 -0.55
N GLU A 587 37.06 -31.32 -0.90
CA GLU A 587 36.53 -31.08 -2.24
C GLU A 587 36.38 -29.59 -2.52
N PHE A 588 35.94 -28.80 -1.53
CA PHE A 588 35.86 -27.35 -1.68
C PHE A 588 37.25 -26.70 -1.89
N THR A 589 38.28 -27.15 -1.17
CA THR A 589 39.67 -26.68 -1.38
C THR A 589 40.16 -26.99 -2.78
N LYS A 590 39.82 -28.17 -3.32
CA LYS A 590 40.16 -28.55 -4.69
C LYS A 590 39.41 -27.68 -5.72
N GLN A 591 38.14 -27.36 -5.46
CA GLN A 591 37.36 -26.45 -6.30
C GLN A 591 38.02 -25.07 -6.38
N VAL A 592 38.39 -24.50 -5.23
CA VAL A 592 39.10 -23.21 -5.14
C VAL A 592 40.38 -23.23 -5.98
N GLY A 593 41.20 -24.28 -5.89
CA GLY A 593 42.46 -24.35 -6.64
C GLY A 593 42.36 -24.69 -8.14
N THR A 594 41.20 -25.12 -8.65
CA THR A 594 41.06 -25.56 -10.06
C THR A 594 40.09 -24.70 -10.86
N ASN A 595 38.93 -24.38 -10.28
CA ASN A 595 37.86 -23.58 -10.87
C ASN A 595 37.30 -22.66 -9.77
N PRO A 596 38.06 -21.62 -9.36
CA PRO A 596 37.73 -20.82 -8.20
C PRO A 596 36.35 -20.15 -8.34
N PRO A 597 35.46 -20.24 -7.34
CA PRO A 597 34.24 -19.43 -7.31
C PRO A 597 34.56 -17.93 -7.30
N ALA A 598 33.77 -17.08 -7.96
CA ALA A 598 33.98 -15.63 -7.90
C ALA A 598 33.73 -15.10 -6.48
N VAL A 599 32.62 -15.54 -5.88
CA VAL A 599 32.24 -15.21 -4.52
C VAL A 599 31.95 -16.50 -3.74
N VAL A 600 32.49 -16.61 -2.53
CA VAL A 600 32.13 -17.67 -1.59
C VAL A 600 31.37 -17.04 -0.43
N VAL A 601 30.23 -17.62 -0.07
CA VAL A 601 29.46 -17.18 1.10
C VAL A 601 29.50 -18.27 2.16
N THR A 602 29.96 -17.91 3.36
CA THR A 602 30.06 -18.82 4.51
C THR A 602 29.39 -18.22 5.74
N VAL A 603 29.31 -18.99 6.83
CA VAL A 603 28.81 -18.51 8.13
C VAL A 603 29.98 -18.13 9.03
N GLU A 604 29.86 -17.00 9.74
CA GLU A 604 30.84 -16.61 10.75
C GLU A 604 30.88 -17.67 11.87
N GLY A 605 32.08 -18.12 12.23
CA GLY A 605 32.27 -19.15 13.25
C GLY A 605 32.25 -20.59 12.73
N ASP A 606 31.95 -20.82 11.44
CA ASP A 606 32.15 -22.13 10.83
C ASP A 606 33.66 -22.48 10.79
N SER A 607 34.06 -23.46 11.60
CA SER A 607 35.43 -23.93 11.74
C SER A 607 35.87 -24.89 10.63
N ARG A 608 34.92 -25.35 9.80
CA ARG A 608 35.16 -26.27 8.69
C ARG A 608 35.51 -25.54 7.40
N VAL A 609 35.31 -24.21 7.34
CA VAL A 609 35.76 -23.38 6.21
C VAL A 609 37.29 -23.49 6.07
N PRO A 610 37.84 -23.92 4.92
CA PRO A 610 39.27 -24.02 4.70
C PRO A 610 39.89 -22.62 4.47
N ARG A 611 39.96 -21.82 5.54
CA ARG A 611 40.36 -20.40 5.49
C ARG A 611 41.73 -20.19 4.86
N SER A 612 42.70 -21.06 5.12
CA SER A 612 44.05 -20.95 4.54
C SER A 612 44.06 -21.02 3.01
N ALA A 613 43.12 -21.77 2.42
CA ALA A 613 42.97 -21.83 0.97
C ALA A 613 42.36 -20.53 0.41
N LEU A 614 41.37 -19.96 1.11
CA LEU A 614 40.70 -18.73 0.68
C LEU A 614 41.58 -17.48 0.90
N GLU A 615 42.27 -17.37 2.02
CA GLU A 615 43.08 -16.18 2.40
C GLU A 615 44.25 -15.90 1.44
N THR A 616 44.57 -16.82 0.52
CA THR A 616 45.61 -16.62 -0.49
C THR A 616 45.13 -15.75 -1.65
N GLU A 617 43.90 -15.94 -2.13
CA GLU A 617 43.38 -15.34 -3.37
C GLU A 617 42.03 -14.62 -3.17
N TYR A 618 41.50 -14.59 -1.95
CA TYR A 618 40.21 -13.96 -1.63
C TYR A 618 40.35 -12.88 -0.57
N THR A 619 39.60 -11.81 -0.76
CA THR A 619 39.37 -10.78 0.27
C THR A 619 38.07 -11.09 1.01
N ARG A 620 38.04 -10.87 2.33
CA ARG A 620 36.88 -11.24 3.16
C ARG A 620 36.24 -10.05 3.86
N GLU A 621 34.91 -10.07 3.95
CA GLU A 621 34.12 -9.14 4.76
C GLU A 621 32.95 -9.88 5.42
N THR A 622 32.53 -9.41 6.60
CA THR A 622 31.47 -10.05 7.39
C THR A 622 30.28 -9.12 7.58
N TYR A 623 29.09 -9.56 7.16
CA TYR A 623 27.86 -8.79 7.16
C TYR A 623 26.77 -9.46 8.00
N SER A 624 25.98 -8.63 8.67
CA SER A 624 24.72 -9.01 9.29
C SER A 624 23.57 -8.87 8.29
N MET A 625 23.11 -10.02 7.78
CA MET A 625 22.04 -10.09 6.76
C MET A 625 20.62 -10.05 7.36
N ARG A 626 20.53 -9.64 8.63
CA ARG A 626 19.32 -9.41 9.45
C ARG A 626 19.67 -8.47 10.60
N THR A 627 18.69 -7.93 11.32
CA THR A 627 18.95 -7.08 12.50
C THR A 627 19.67 -7.82 13.63
N SER A 628 19.54 -9.15 13.69
CA SER A 628 20.23 -9.97 14.69
C SER A 628 20.34 -11.44 14.28
N GLY A 629 21.47 -12.08 14.57
CA GLY A 629 21.67 -13.53 14.44
C GLY A 629 22.89 -13.88 13.58
N THR A 630 22.81 -14.97 12.83
CA THR A 630 23.86 -15.49 11.94
C THR A 630 24.43 -14.42 11.02
N ARG A 631 25.75 -14.23 11.11
CA ARG A 631 26.52 -13.34 10.25
C ARG A 631 27.11 -14.12 9.09
N MET A 632 27.02 -13.55 7.90
CA MET A 632 27.53 -14.15 6.66
C MET A 632 28.89 -13.55 6.33
N VAL A 633 29.84 -14.38 5.93
CA VAL A 633 31.16 -13.95 5.47
C VAL A 633 31.20 -14.11 3.96
N PHE A 634 31.50 -13.02 3.27
CA PHE A 634 31.69 -13.00 1.83
C PHE A 634 33.17 -12.99 1.53
N TRP A 635 33.60 -13.93 0.70
CA TRP A 635 34.95 -14.02 0.18
C TRP A 635 34.89 -13.70 -1.30
N VAL A 636 35.62 -12.67 -1.74
CA VAL A 636 35.63 -12.24 -3.15
C VAL A 636 37.02 -12.51 -3.72
N HIS A 637 37.06 -13.29 -4.80
CA HIS A 637 38.30 -13.68 -5.48
C HIS A 637 38.97 -12.45 -6.11
N GLU A 638 40.30 -12.37 -6.06
CA GLU A 638 41.09 -11.22 -6.56
C GLU A 638 40.91 -10.93 -8.06
N SER A 639 40.46 -11.92 -8.83
CA SER A 639 40.13 -11.76 -10.26
C SER A 639 38.82 -10.99 -10.51
N VAL A 640 38.02 -10.76 -9.48
CA VAL A 640 36.79 -9.99 -9.57
C VAL A 640 37.06 -8.63 -8.95
N ASP A 641 36.97 -7.60 -9.77
CA ASP A 641 37.08 -6.22 -9.32
C ASP A 641 36.01 -5.94 -8.25
N ILE A 642 36.36 -5.16 -7.21
CA ILE A 642 35.46 -4.82 -6.11
C ILE A 642 35.73 -3.40 -5.60
N ASP A 643 34.68 -2.57 -5.60
CA ASP A 643 34.73 -1.19 -5.09
C ASP A 643 34.32 -1.22 -3.61
N ARG A 644 35.30 -1.22 -2.70
CA ARG A 644 35.09 -1.14 -1.25
C ARG A 644 35.37 0.24 -0.69
#